data_AF-A0A2D8BVL9-F1
#
_entry.id   AF-A0A2D8BVL9-F1
#
_cell.length_a   1.000
_cell.length_b   1.000
_cell.length_c   1.000
_cell.angle_alpha   90.00
_cell.angle_beta   90.00
_cell.angle_gamma   90.00
#
_symmetry.space_group_name_H-M   'P 1'
#
loop_
_entity.id
_entity.type
_entity.pdbx_description
1 polymer ?
#
loop_
_entity_poly.entity_id
_entity_poly.type
_entity_poly.pdbx_seq_one_letter_code
_entity_poly.pdbx_strand_id
1 'polypeptide(L)'
;MSAYSELTAVLGPTNTGKTHLAVERMLARSSGMIGLPLRLLAREIYDRVVKVKGRNAAALITGEEKIAPPSARYFICTVESMPLDMRVAFVAVDEVQLAADPDRGHVFTDRMLNLRGTEETMLLGASTVEGLIRRLVPDADILQRERFSTLRYAGPTKITKLPRRSAIVAFSAESVYAIAELLRRQRGGAAVVLGALSPRTRNAQVALYQSGEVDYLVATDAIGMGLNMDVDHVAFAEINKFDGHRRRALTPAELGQIAGRAGRFRDDGTFGETADVRPLEGEVVEALENHEFARLDKLQWRNNDLDLRSLDTLYKSLRRRSPDPALERVRGAEDERVLEVLASDEAVRRYAATPHGVSMVWDACRIPDFRKITIDAHARLVRQILDHLMSPNGRIPSDYMAGHLDRLDRIDGDVALLSQRLAHVRTWAYVSHRGDWTEDAHLWRDRAREVEDRLSDALHECLTQRFVDRRTSALIRGLREDRELLAGVTSDGRVSVEGHDVGHLEGLRFVPDISGAALEARALRQAAERALRPEVNRRLGRLTKAETETLTIAADGRIQQDEQDVAVLAAGDSLMKPGVTLTGGELGAQEARERAIKRIDAFVQGEITTRLAPLLALRAAAADGKLTGMARGIAHRLEEAGGCIARRDVLTEIRALSPVERRQLRSLGVRLGEHVIFLPALTKPAAAGLASLLRATMRGDGQPPFRPAPGLVTVPAEEGREAGDYAATGFHRCGPLAVRVDMLERLADLIRDGRTLDDGPGFAMTADMTSILGCSVADLRGVLNALGYRRIQTGPDPEKAEGERWDVRKRKHRAPAPEPVKVDPDSPFAALAALATPAARPAKTKPRRARRKPRTPNRAESPPKTKPGDTSAT
;
A
#
# COMPACT_ATOMS: atom_id res chain seq x y z
N MET A 1 3.41 -15.00 71.09
CA MET A 1 3.06 -14.85 69.66
C MET A 1 2.56 -13.43 69.49
N SER A 2 3.36 -12.57 68.85
CA SER A 2 3.09 -11.12 68.84
C SER A 2 1.89 -10.77 67.96
N ALA A 3 1.05 -9.87 68.45
CA ALA A 3 -0.22 -9.42 67.86
C ALA A 3 -0.02 -8.46 66.67
N TYR A 4 0.80 -8.83 65.68
CA TYR A 4 1.05 -8.00 64.49
C TYR A 4 0.37 -8.59 63.25
N SER A 5 -0.26 -7.71 62.46
CA SER A 5 -0.79 -7.99 61.13
C SER A 5 0.30 -8.59 60.23
N GLU A 6 -0.03 -9.60 59.44
CA GLU A 6 0.90 -10.22 58.47
C GLU A 6 1.40 -9.15 57.49
N LEU A 7 2.73 -9.01 57.34
CA LEU A 7 3.34 -8.02 56.44
C LEU A 7 4.18 -8.76 55.41
N THR A 8 3.81 -8.64 54.14
CA THR A 8 4.49 -9.36 53.04
C THR A 8 4.96 -8.40 51.97
N ALA A 9 6.21 -8.52 51.55
CA ALA A 9 6.75 -7.85 50.37
C ALA A 9 6.79 -8.82 49.18
N VAL A 10 5.88 -8.64 48.21
CA VAL A 10 5.86 -9.42 46.97
C VAL A 10 6.69 -8.69 45.92
N LEU A 11 7.87 -9.23 45.60
CA LEU A 11 8.86 -8.59 44.74
C LEU A 11 9.09 -9.38 43.44
N GLY A 12 9.26 -8.69 42.33
CA GLY A 12 9.59 -9.30 41.04
C GLY A 12 9.44 -8.32 39.86
N PRO A 13 9.85 -8.69 38.63
CA PRO A 13 9.74 -7.85 37.45
C PRO A 13 8.28 -7.52 37.07
N THR A 14 8.08 -6.68 36.06
CA THR A 14 6.75 -6.43 35.47
C THR A 14 6.16 -7.74 34.88
N ASN A 15 4.84 -7.79 34.66
CA ASN A 15 4.14 -8.97 34.14
C ASN A 15 4.29 -10.27 35.00
N THR A 16 4.23 -10.12 36.32
CA THR A 16 4.34 -11.21 37.32
C THR A 16 3.05 -11.47 38.09
N GLY A 17 1.97 -10.72 37.83
CA GLY A 17 0.66 -10.90 38.50
C GLY A 17 0.62 -10.45 39.97
N LYS A 18 1.54 -9.59 40.44
CA LYS A 18 1.59 -9.10 41.83
C LYS A 18 0.33 -8.33 42.24
N THR A 19 -0.06 -7.32 41.46
CA THR A 19 -1.27 -6.52 41.71
C THR A 19 -2.53 -7.38 41.68
N HIS A 20 -2.58 -8.42 40.82
CA HIS A 20 -3.69 -9.36 40.78
C HIS A 20 -3.85 -10.12 42.10
N LEU A 21 -2.74 -10.67 42.61
CA LEU A 21 -2.70 -11.35 43.91
C LEU A 21 -3.16 -10.43 45.04
N ALA A 22 -2.65 -9.19 45.07
CA ALA A 22 -3.03 -8.23 46.11
C ALA A 22 -4.53 -7.89 46.08
N VAL A 23 -5.12 -7.73 44.89
CA VAL A 23 -6.55 -7.49 44.74
C VAL A 23 -7.37 -8.71 45.19
N GLU A 24 -6.94 -9.93 44.89
CA GLU A 24 -7.61 -11.15 45.37
C GLU A 24 -7.56 -11.27 46.90
N ARG A 25 -6.39 -11.03 47.50
CA ARG A 25 -6.20 -11.03 48.95
C ARG A 25 -7.05 -9.94 49.62
N MET A 26 -7.07 -8.73 49.04
CA MET A 26 -7.93 -7.63 49.49
C MET A 26 -9.42 -8.04 49.50
N LEU A 27 -9.90 -8.63 48.40
CA LEU A 27 -11.31 -9.01 48.26
C LEU A 27 -11.73 -10.19 49.15
N ALA A 28 -10.77 -10.96 49.66
CA ALA A 28 -10.98 -12.00 50.65
C ALA A 28 -11.11 -11.46 52.09
N ARG A 29 -10.76 -10.19 52.34
CA ARG A 29 -10.89 -9.54 53.67
C ARG A 29 -12.18 -8.72 53.80
N SER A 30 -12.49 -8.37 55.05
CA SER A 30 -13.71 -7.63 55.46
C SER A 30 -13.75 -6.18 54.94
N SER A 31 -12.59 -5.54 54.86
CA SER A 31 -12.34 -4.22 54.27
C SER A 31 -10.91 -4.15 53.73
N GLY A 32 -10.63 -3.22 52.83
CA GLY A 32 -9.27 -3.09 52.31
C GLY A 32 -8.99 -1.78 51.60
N MET A 33 -7.71 -1.45 51.50
CA MET A 33 -7.21 -0.27 50.81
C MET A 33 -6.00 -0.65 49.95
N ILE A 34 -5.98 -0.17 48.70
CA ILE A 34 -4.82 -0.34 47.81
C ILE A 34 -4.39 1.01 47.25
N GLY A 35 -3.10 1.31 47.41
CA GLY A 35 -2.43 2.48 46.86
C GLY A 35 -1.74 2.12 45.55
N LEU A 36 -2.13 2.78 44.47
CA LEU A 36 -1.61 2.56 43.13
C LEU A 36 -0.84 3.80 42.66
N PRO A 37 0.23 3.64 41.87
CA PRO A 37 1.11 4.75 41.51
C PRO A 37 0.48 5.72 40.49
N LEU A 38 -0.60 5.29 39.83
CA LEU A 38 -1.23 6.02 38.75
C LEU A 38 -2.76 5.96 38.85
N ARG A 39 -3.40 7.09 38.51
CA ARG A 39 -4.87 7.22 38.43
C ARG A 39 -5.52 6.19 37.51
N LEU A 40 -4.88 5.88 36.38
CA LEU A 40 -5.40 4.89 35.42
C LEU A 40 -5.50 3.49 36.02
N LEU A 41 -4.46 3.06 36.74
CA LEU A 41 -4.49 1.78 37.47
C LEU A 41 -5.54 1.79 38.57
N ALA A 42 -5.64 2.89 39.32
CA ALA A 42 -6.69 3.04 40.33
C ALA A 42 -8.08 2.88 39.73
N ARG A 43 -8.33 3.47 38.55
CA ARG A 43 -9.61 3.31 37.85
C ARG A 43 -9.85 1.87 37.39
N GLU A 44 -8.86 1.23 36.78
CA GLU A 44 -8.96 -0.16 36.32
C GLU A 44 -9.27 -1.13 37.47
N ILE A 45 -8.55 -1.01 38.58
CA ILE A 45 -8.78 -1.85 39.76
C ILE A 45 -10.13 -1.52 40.40
N TYR A 46 -10.53 -0.25 40.47
CA TYR A 46 -11.86 0.13 40.96
C TYR A 46 -12.98 -0.51 40.13
N ASP A 47 -12.94 -0.40 38.80
CA ASP A 47 -13.96 -0.98 37.93
C ASP A 47 -13.98 -2.52 38.05
N ARG A 48 -12.83 -3.17 38.26
CA ARG A 48 -12.74 -4.61 38.56
C ARG A 48 -13.37 -4.98 39.90
N VAL A 49 -13.10 -4.22 40.96
CA VAL A 49 -13.67 -4.45 42.29
C VAL A 49 -15.18 -4.20 42.27
N VAL A 50 -15.65 -3.17 41.58
CA VAL A 50 -17.08 -2.88 41.37
C VAL A 50 -17.79 -4.04 40.68
N LYS A 51 -17.18 -4.66 39.67
CA LYS A 51 -17.74 -5.85 39.00
C LYS A 51 -17.94 -7.03 39.96
N VAL A 52 -17.10 -7.17 40.97
CA VAL A 52 -17.14 -8.31 41.92
C VAL A 52 -17.99 -8.02 43.16
N LYS A 53 -17.89 -6.83 43.75
CA LYS A 53 -18.50 -6.47 45.05
C LYS A 53 -19.66 -5.47 44.93
N GLY A 54 -19.87 -4.87 43.75
CA GLY A 54 -20.87 -3.84 43.51
C GLY A 54 -20.38 -2.42 43.81
N ARG A 55 -21.05 -1.43 43.19
CA ARG A 55 -20.68 0.01 43.29
C ARG A 55 -20.68 0.55 44.72
N ASN A 56 -21.64 0.14 45.55
CA ASN A 56 -21.80 0.67 46.91
C ASN A 56 -20.70 0.19 47.89
N ALA A 57 -19.96 -0.87 47.54
CA ALA A 57 -18.91 -1.44 48.38
C ALA A 57 -17.51 -0.92 48.04
N ALA A 58 -17.34 -0.22 46.92
CA ALA A 58 -16.05 0.23 46.41
C ALA A 58 -15.97 1.75 46.37
N ALA A 59 -14.82 2.30 46.74
CA ALA A 59 -14.48 3.71 46.63
C ALA A 59 -13.27 3.88 45.70
N LEU A 60 -13.27 4.96 44.92
CA LEU A 60 -12.14 5.45 44.13
C LEU A 60 -11.72 6.80 44.69
N ILE A 61 -10.48 6.92 45.16
CA ILE A 61 -9.95 8.16 45.71
C ILE A 61 -8.64 8.52 45.02
N THR A 62 -8.67 9.53 44.16
CA THR A 62 -7.49 10.13 43.52
C THR A 62 -7.44 11.63 43.80
N GLY A 63 -6.38 12.32 43.35
CA GLY A 63 -6.28 13.77 43.53
C GLY A 63 -7.39 14.57 42.84
N GLU A 64 -7.93 14.02 41.74
CA GLU A 64 -8.88 14.69 40.84
C GLU A 64 -10.23 13.98 40.75
N GLU A 65 -10.44 12.88 41.49
CA GLU A 65 -11.70 12.15 41.46
C GLU A 65 -11.94 11.46 42.81
N LYS A 66 -13.12 11.65 43.38
CA LYS A 66 -13.50 11.01 44.65
C LYS A 66 -14.90 10.42 44.54
N ILE A 67 -14.97 9.09 44.46
CA ILE A 67 -16.18 8.30 44.55
C ILE A 67 -16.09 7.53 45.87
N ALA A 68 -16.89 7.91 46.86
CA ALA A 68 -16.88 7.27 48.17
C ALA A 68 -18.30 7.10 48.71
N PRO A 69 -19.00 6.01 48.33
CA PRO A 69 -20.30 5.68 48.90
C PRO A 69 -20.21 5.52 50.43
N PRO A 70 -21.25 5.86 51.20
CA PRO A 70 -21.23 5.74 52.66
C PRO A 70 -20.95 4.31 53.17
N SER A 71 -21.32 3.29 52.38
CA SER A 71 -21.12 1.87 52.70
C SER A 71 -19.84 1.26 52.11
N ALA A 72 -18.92 2.08 51.58
CA ALA A 72 -17.70 1.59 50.94
C ALA A 72 -16.80 0.86 51.95
N ARG A 73 -16.33 -0.33 51.56
CA ARG A 73 -15.40 -1.16 52.35
C ARG A 73 -14.04 -1.34 51.68
N TYR A 74 -13.98 -1.17 50.36
CA TYR A 74 -12.78 -1.34 49.56
C TYR A 74 -12.39 0.01 48.94
N PHE A 75 -11.22 0.52 49.28
CA PHE A 75 -10.72 1.83 48.90
C PHE A 75 -9.59 1.69 47.90
N ILE A 76 -9.85 2.08 46.65
CA ILE A 76 -8.87 2.03 45.58
C ILE A 76 -8.37 3.45 45.38
N CYS A 77 -7.09 3.67 45.67
CA CYS A 77 -6.52 5.00 45.77
C CYS A 77 -5.28 5.16 44.90
N THR A 78 -4.96 6.39 44.50
CA THR A 78 -3.56 6.73 44.25
C THR A 78 -2.80 6.75 45.57
N VAL A 79 -1.51 6.39 45.59
CA VAL A 79 -0.70 6.33 46.83
C VAL A 79 -0.75 7.64 47.62
N GLU A 80 -0.73 8.78 46.93
CA GLU A 80 -0.86 10.13 47.50
C GLU A 80 -2.20 10.38 48.20
N SER A 81 -3.26 9.73 47.71
CA SER A 81 -4.64 9.98 48.12
C SER A 81 -5.17 8.91 49.08
N MET A 82 -4.32 7.97 49.52
CA MET A 82 -4.66 6.99 50.54
C MET A 82 -5.07 7.69 51.85
N PRO A 83 -6.29 7.44 52.37
CA PRO A 83 -6.70 7.93 53.69
C PRO A 83 -5.80 7.33 54.78
N LEU A 84 -5.20 8.18 55.61
CA LEU A 84 -4.26 7.76 56.67
C LEU A 84 -4.94 7.53 58.02
N ASP A 85 -6.10 8.14 58.22
CA ASP A 85 -6.93 8.06 59.41
C ASP A 85 -7.82 6.80 59.43
N MET A 86 -7.90 6.09 58.30
CA MET A 86 -8.75 4.92 58.13
C MET A 86 -8.02 3.61 58.44
N ARG A 87 -8.60 2.80 59.33
CA ARG A 87 -8.12 1.43 59.60
C ARG A 87 -8.95 0.42 58.83
N VAL A 88 -8.29 -0.38 58.00
CA VAL A 88 -8.90 -1.43 57.17
C VAL A 88 -8.20 -2.77 57.42
N ALA A 89 -8.87 -3.89 57.12
CA ALA A 89 -8.30 -5.21 57.33
C ALA A 89 -7.09 -5.49 56.44
N PHE A 90 -7.15 -5.05 55.18
CA PHE A 90 -6.08 -5.23 54.21
C PHE A 90 -5.50 -3.89 53.73
N VAL A 91 -4.18 -3.74 53.67
CA VAL A 91 -3.52 -2.61 53.00
C VAL A 91 -2.55 -3.14 51.94
N ALA A 92 -2.53 -2.55 50.75
CA ALA A 92 -1.47 -2.75 49.78
C ALA A 92 -0.90 -1.43 49.25
N VAL A 93 0.42 -1.40 49.02
CA VAL A 93 1.12 -0.31 48.32
C VAL A 93 1.82 -0.91 47.11
N ASP A 94 1.43 -0.48 45.91
CA ASP A 94 1.99 -0.97 44.64
C ASP A 94 3.15 -0.10 44.16
N GLU A 95 4.06 -0.70 43.37
CA GLU A 95 5.30 -0.12 42.86
C GLU A 95 6.17 0.57 43.93
N VAL A 96 6.44 -0.09 45.06
CA VAL A 96 7.19 0.49 46.19
C VAL A 96 8.61 0.93 45.84
N GLN A 97 9.20 0.47 44.74
CA GLN A 97 10.48 0.99 44.24
C GLN A 97 10.40 2.47 43.82
N LEU A 98 9.20 3.01 43.56
CA LEU A 98 8.99 4.45 43.34
C LEU A 98 9.30 5.28 44.59
N ALA A 99 9.50 4.67 45.75
CA ALA A 99 10.06 5.34 46.92
C ALA A 99 11.43 6.00 46.63
N ALA A 100 12.16 5.58 45.59
CA ALA A 100 13.40 6.22 45.15
C ALA A 100 13.19 7.43 44.20
N ASP A 101 11.96 7.69 43.75
CA ASP A 101 11.64 8.81 42.85
C ASP A 101 11.91 10.17 43.54
N PRO A 102 12.71 11.08 42.93
CA PRO A 102 13.12 12.35 43.53
C PRO A 102 11.98 13.26 43.97
N ASP A 103 10.86 13.24 43.23
CA ASP A 103 9.78 14.23 43.40
C ASP A 103 8.70 13.68 44.35
N ARG A 104 8.22 12.46 44.10
CA ARG A 104 7.07 11.88 44.83
C ARG A 104 7.42 10.67 45.70
N GLY A 105 8.67 10.18 45.65
CA GLY A 105 9.07 8.96 46.37
C GLY A 105 8.89 9.04 47.88
N HIS A 106 8.99 10.23 48.47
CA HIS A 106 8.75 10.42 49.90
C HIS A 106 7.35 9.99 50.37
N VAL A 107 6.34 10.07 49.49
CA VAL A 107 4.98 9.60 49.79
C VAL A 107 4.95 8.07 49.87
N PHE A 108 5.58 7.39 48.91
CA PHE A 108 5.67 5.92 48.90
C PHE A 108 6.44 5.40 50.11
N THR A 109 7.56 6.04 50.44
CA THR A 109 8.34 5.75 51.65
C THR A 109 7.48 5.88 52.90
N ASP A 110 6.71 6.98 53.02
CA ASP A 110 5.83 7.17 54.17
C ASP A 110 4.75 6.06 54.27
N ARG A 111 4.06 5.73 53.16
CA ARG A 111 3.06 4.65 53.17
C ARG A 111 3.67 3.30 53.50
N MET A 112 4.84 3.00 52.95
CA MET A 112 5.59 1.78 53.21
C MET A 112 5.96 1.65 54.70
N LEU A 113 6.40 2.74 55.33
CA LEU A 113 6.85 2.71 56.72
C LEU A 113 5.69 2.76 57.72
N ASN A 114 4.66 3.56 57.45
CA ASN A 114 3.71 3.98 58.48
C ASN A 114 2.28 3.44 58.30
N LEU A 115 1.89 2.95 57.12
CA LEU A 115 0.53 2.49 56.87
C LEU A 115 0.42 0.96 57.02
N ARG A 116 -0.49 0.47 57.87
CA ARG A 116 -0.69 -0.96 58.14
C ARG A 116 -2.17 -1.33 58.13
N GLY A 117 -2.49 -2.50 57.56
CA GLY A 117 -3.78 -3.15 57.72
C GLY A 117 -3.92 -3.80 59.10
N THR A 118 -5.14 -4.00 59.58
CA THR A 118 -5.36 -4.66 60.87
C THR A 118 -5.15 -6.17 60.80
N GLU A 119 -5.26 -6.78 59.63
CA GLU A 119 -5.04 -8.21 59.41
C GLU A 119 -3.81 -8.47 58.52
N GLU A 120 -3.71 -7.79 57.38
CA GLU A 120 -2.68 -8.06 56.36
C GLU A 120 -2.21 -6.76 55.68
N THR A 121 -0.91 -6.65 55.44
CA THR A 121 -0.28 -5.58 54.68
C THR A 121 0.61 -6.16 53.58
N MET A 122 0.47 -5.68 52.35
CA MET A 122 1.27 -6.12 51.20
C MET A 122 2.03 -4.96 50.55
N LEU A 123 3.35 -5.12 50.40
CA LEU A 123 4.20 -4.22 49.64
C LEU A 123 4.51 -4.89 48.29
N LEU A 124 4.20 -4.25 47.18
CA LEU A 124 4.40 -4.82 45.84
C LEU A 124 5.43 -3.99 45.09
N GLY A 125 6.40 -4.62 44.44
CA GLY A 125 7.38 -3.87 43.66
C GLY A 125 8.44 -4.70 42.95
N ALA A 126 9.49 -4.03 42.50
CA ALA A 126 10.65 -4.65 41.87
C ALA A 126 11.63 -5.22 42.90
N SER A 127 12.40 -6.25 42.53
CA SER A 127 13.40 -6.88 43.41
C SER A 127 14.55 -5.94 43.81
N THR A 128 14.74 -4.82 43.09
CA THR A 128 15.78 -3.82 43.38
C THR A 128 15.64 -3.17 44.76
N VAL A 129 14.44 -3.14 45.32
CA VAL A 129 14.14 -2.53 46.63
C VAL A 129 14.31 -3.51 47.80
N GLU A 130 14.57 -4.79 47.53
CA GLU A 130 14.58 -5.86 48.54
C GLU A 130 15.50 -5.54 49.73
N GLY A 131 16.73 -5.10 49.45
CA GLY A 131 17.70 -4.77 50.50
C GLY A 131 17.25 -3.64 51.43
N LEU A 132 16.53 -2.66 50.87
CA LEU A 132 15.98 -1.53 51.63
C LEU A 132 14.77 -1.95 52.45
N ILE A 133 13.91 -2.82 51.92
CA ILE A 133 12.79 -3.39 52.69
C ILE A 133 13.32 -4.19 53.88
N ARG A 134 14.31 -5.08 53.69
CA ARG A 134 14.92 -5.84 54.79
C ARG A 134 15.48 -4.96 55.90
N ARG A 135 16.02 -3.78 55.55
CA ARG A 135 16.60 -2.83 56.50
C ARG A 135 15.53 -1.98 57.21
N LEU A 136 14.61 -1.42 56.46
CA LEU A 136 13.66 -0.40 56.94
C LEU A 136 12.38 -1.04 57.50
N VAL A 137 12.05 -2.24 57.07
CA VAL A 137 10.84 -2.99 57.44
C VAL A 137 11.20 -4.45 57.72
N PRO A 138 12.00 -4.73 58.77
CA PRO A 138 12.59 -6.04 59.01
C PRO A 138 11.55 -7.15 59.29
N ASP A 139 10.35 -6.78 59.70
CA ASP A 139 9.24 -7.71 59.98
C ASP A 139 8.49 -8.16 58.71
N ALA A 140 8.90 -7.72 57.52
CA ALA A 140 8.24 -8.07 56.27
C ALA A 140 8.76 -9.40 55.69
N ASP A 141 7.85 -10.35 55.47
CA ASP A 141 8.15 -11.60 54.76
C ASP A 141 8.29 -11.32 53.25
N ILE A 142 9.42 -11.74 52.65
CA ILE A 142 9.71 -11.44 51.25
C ILE A 142 9.36 -12.63 50.36
N LEU A 143 8.46 -12.42 49.41
CA LEU A 143 8.06 -13.39 48.40
C LEU A 143 8.51 -12.93 47.00
N GLN A 144 9.42 -13.69 46.39
CA GLN A 144 9.90 -13.41 45.04
C GLN A 144 8.98 -14.06 43.98
N ARG A 145 8.79 -13.37 42.85
CA ARG A 145 8.03 -13.87 41.68
C ARG A 145 8.83 -13.73 40.40
N GLU A 146 8.82 -14.78 39.60
CA GLU A 146 9.43 -14.80 38.26
C GLU A 146 8.44 -14.32 37.19
N ARG A 147 9.00 -13.75 36.10
CA ARG A 147 8.23 -13.29 34.95
C ARG A 147 7.59 -14.47 34.21
N PHE A 148 6.36 -14.29 33.70
CA PHE A 148 5.64 -15.36 33.00
C PHE A 148 6.10 -15.62 31.55
N SER A 149 6.78 -14.67 30.91
CA SER A 149 7.22 -14.73 29.51
C SER A 149 8.68 -14.31 29.34
N THR A 150 9.30 -14.73 28.24
CA THR A 150 10.69 -14.34 27.91
C THR A 150 10.70 -13.02 27.14
N LEU A 151 11.67 -12.16 27.45
CA LEU A 151 11.94 -10.93 26.72
C LEU A 151 13.24 -11.12 25.93
N ARG A 152 13.22 -10.86 24.62
CA ARG A 152 14.40 -11.04 23.74
C ARG A 152 14.80 -9.78 23.00
N TYR A 153 16.09 -9.59 22.83
CA TYR A 153 16.63 -8.49 22.05
C TYR A 153 16.57 -8.76 20.54
N ALA A 154 15.97 -7.84 19.79
CA ALA A 154 15.80 -7.93 18.33
C ALA A 154 16.80 -7.07 17.53
N GLY A 155 17.57 -6.22 18.21
CA GLY A 155 18.54 -5.33 17.58
C GLY A 155 17.95 -4.09 16.90
N PRO A 156 18.82 -3.24 16.31
CA PRO A 156 18.43 -1.96 15.75
C PRO A 156 17.60 -2.13 14.47
N THR A 157 16.41 -1.54 14.44
CA THR A 157 15.49 -1.65 13.29
C THR A 157 15.00 -0.28 12.84
N LYS A 158 14.93 -0.04 11.52
CA LYS A 158 14.33 1.20 10.99
C LYS A 158 12.86 1.26 11.42
N ILE A 159 12.37 2.44 11.82
CA ILE A 159 10.95 2.64 12.22
C ILE A 159 9.98 2.06 11.18
N THR A 160 10.33 2.23 9.90
CA THR A 160 9.54 1.79 8.75
C THR A 160 9.54 0.28 8.56
N LYS A 161 10.39 -0.48 9.25
CA LYS A 161 10.50 -1.95 9.21
C LYS A 161 10.12 -2.62 10.52
N LEU A 162 9.73 -1.84 11.55
CA LEU A 162 9.32 -2.39 12.82
C LEU A 162 8.14 -3.36 12.63
N PRO A 163 8.11 -4.46 13.40
CA PRO A 163 7.01 -5.41 13.36
C PRO A 163 5.70 -4.71 13.72
N ARG A 164 4.57 -5.31 13.32
CA ARG A 164 3.26 -4.82 13.75
C ARG A 164 3.14 -4.94 15.26
N ARG A 165 2.19 -4.21 15.85
CA ARG A 165 2.00 -4.17 17.31
C ARG A 165 3.25 -3.69 18.06
N SER A 166 4.02 -2.80 17.43
CA SER A 166 5.17 -2.16 18.08
C SER A 166 4.76 -0.91 18.87
N ALA A 167 5.29 -0.76 20.08
CA ALA A 167 5.31 0.49 20.82
C ALA A 167 6.67 1.17 20.66
N ILE A 168 6.67 2.39 20.14
CA ILE A 168 7.88 3.19 19.88
C ILE A 168 7.98 4.27 20.94
N VAL A 169 9.11 4.29 21.66
CA VAL A 169 9.28 5.10 22.86
C VAL A 169 10.27 6.24 22.62
N ALA A 170 9.82 7.47 22.87
CA ALA A 170 10.64 8.68 22.83
C ALA A 170 10.36 9.56 24.06
N PHE A 171 11.26 10.46 24.45
CA PHE A 171 11.14 11.21 25.71
C PHE A 171 10.78 12.69 25.52
N SER A 172 10.38 13.08 24.31
CA SER A 172 9.86 14.41 24.03
C SER A 172 8.55 14.35 23.22
N ALA A 173 7.64 15.29 23.48
CA ALA A 173 6.40 15.39 22.72
C ALA A 173 6.66 15.66 21.22
N GLU A 174 7.70 16.45 20.92
CA GLU A 174 8.14 16.73 19.54
C GLU A 174 8.55 15.44 18.81
N SER A 175 9.41 14.63 19.43
CA SER A 175 9.86 13.35 18.86
C SER A 175 8.70 12.39 18.67
N VAL A 176 7.78 12.31 19.64
CA VAL A 176 6.57 11.47 19.52
C VAL A 176 5.72 11.89 18.33
N TYR A 177 5.46 13.20 18.16
CA TYR A 177 4.68 13.69 17.02
C TYR A 177 5.40 13.50 15.67
N ALA A 178 6.72 13.66 15.63
CA ALA A 178 7.51 13.45 14.42
C ALA A 178 7.46 11.98 13.96
N ILE A 179 7.63 11.04 14.90
CA ILE A 179 7.54 9.60 14.63
C ILE A 179 6.11 9.21 14.24
N ALA A 180 5.10 9.75 14.93
CA ALA A 180 3.70 9.49 14.60
C ALA A 180 3.36 9.97 13.18
N GLU A 181 3.85 11.13 12.73
CA GLU A 181 3.66 11.56 11.34
C GLU A 181 4.40 10.72 10.32
N LEU A 182 5.61 10.24 10.65
CA LEU A 182 6.31 9.29 9.80
C LEU A 182 5.48 8.02 9.60
N LEU A 183 4.90 7.49 10.67
CA LEU A 183 4.07 6.28 10.64
C LEU A 183 2.73 6.52 9.95
N ARG A 184 2.08 7.67 10.14
CA ARG A 184 0.86 8.02 9.38
C ARG A 184 1.13 7.97 7.88
N ARG A 185 2.21 8.61 7.42
CA ARG A 185 2.57 8.69 5.99
C ARG A 185 2.92 7.33 5.37
N GLN A 186 3.48 6.40 6.15
CA GLN A 186 4.04 5.16 5.59
C GLN A 186 3.29 3.88 6.00
N ARG A 187 2.54 3.92 7.09
CA ARG A 187 1.92 2.76 7.75
C ARG A 187 0.44 2.98 8.10
N GLY A 188 -0.17 4.09 7.69
CA GLY A 188 -1.61 4.37 7.85
C GLY A 188 -1.98 5.10 9.14
N GLY A 189 -1.17 5.01 10.19
CA GLY A 189 -1.39 5.77 11.42
C GLY A 189 -0.66 5.21 12.61
N ALA A 190 -0.65 5.98 13.70
CA ALA A 190 -0.20 5.52 15.00
C ALA A 190 -1.04 6.16 16.11
N ALA A 191 -1.27 5.39 17.18
CA ALA A 191 -1.82 5.94 18.41
C ALA A 191 -0.72 6.72 19.14
N VAL A 192 -1.08 7.81 19.80
CA VAL A 192 -0.13 8.67 20.51
C VAL A 192 -0.45 8.72 21.99
N VAL A 193 0.53 8.36 22.83
CA VAL A 193 0.37 8.36 24.30
C VAL A 193 1.49 9.18 24.96
N LEU A 194 1.13 10.35 25.48
CA LEU A 194 2.04 11.20 26.26
C LEU A 194 1.60 11.25 27.73
N GLY A 195 2.55 11.42 28.65
CA GLY A 195 2.24 11.56 30.09
C GLY A 195 1.31 12.74 30.42
N ALA A 196 1.32 13.81 29.61
CA ALA A 196 0.47 14.98 29.82
C ALA A 196 -1.01 14.74 29.47
N LEU A 197 -1.31 13.74 28.62
CA LEU A 197 -2.67 13.43 28.17
C LEU A 197 -3.56 12.99 29.35
N SER A 198 -4.83 13.38 29.31
CA SER A 198 -5.79 12.91 30.33
C SER A 198 -5.92 11.39 30.29
N PRO A 199 -6.31 10.77 31.42
CA PRO A 199 -6.64 9.35 31.45
C PRO A 199 -7.61 8.96 30.32
N ARG A 200 -8.62 9.80 30.07
CA ARG A 200 -9.62 9.62 29.02
C ARG A 200 -9.00 9.59 27.62
N THR A 201 -8.22 10.61 27.25
CA THR A 201 -7.54 10.66 25.94
C THR A 201 -6.55 9.50 25.78
N ARG A 202 -5.79 9.13 26.83
CA ARG A 202 -4.87 7.97 26.80
C ARG A 202 -5.61 6.67 26.54
N ASN A 203 -6.70 6.40 27.27
CA ASN A 203 -7.49 5.19 27.07
C ASN A 203 -8.11 5.13 25.67
N ALA A 204 -8.59 6.26 25.16
CA ALA A 204 -9.12 6.33 23.80
C ALA A 204 -8.03 6.04 22.75
N GLN A 205 -6.81 6.57 22.92
CA GLN A 205 -5.67 6.27 22.02
C GLN A 205 -5.21 4.81 22.13
N VAL A 206 -5.18 4.24 23.34
CA VAL A 206 -4.88 2.81 23.53
C VAL A 206 -5.98 1.93 22.94
N ALA A 207 -7.25 2.33 23.04
CA ALA A 207 -8.37 1.61 22.43
C ALA A 207 -8.23 1.54 20.90
N LEU A 208 -7.81 2.62 20.24
CA LEU A 208 -7.50 2.61 18.79
C LEU A 208 -6.41 1.59 18.43
N TYR A 209 -5.38 1.47 19.27
CA TYR A 209 -4.33 0.48 19.06
C TYR A 209 -4.80 -0.96 19.33
N GLN A 210 -5.56 -1.16 20.42
CA GLN A 210 -6.09 -2.48 20.77
C GLN A 210 -7.14 -2.99 19.77
N SER A 211 -8.01 -2.11 19.27
CA SER A 211 -9.02 -2.43 18.25
C SER A 211 -8.39 -2.80 16.90
N GLY A 212 -7.09 -2.52 16.72
CA GLY A 212 -6.39 -2.72 15.47
C GLY A 212 -6.67 -1.63 14.43
N GLU A 213 -7.32 -0.52 14.81
CA GLU A 213 -7.42 0.67 13.94
C GLU A 213 -6.04 1.23 13.59
N VAL A 214 -5.06 1.08 14.49
CA VAL A 214 -3.65 1.35 14.23
C VAL A 214 -2.76 0.22 14.77
N ASP A 215 -1.73 -0.15 14.00
CA ASP A 215 -0.79 -1.22 14.39
C ASP A 215 0.36 -0.73 15.29
N TYR A 216 0.55 0.58 15.37
CA TYR A 216 1.70 1.20 16.02
C TYR A 216 1.24 2.16 17.10
N LEU A 217 1.96 2.16 18.21
CA LEU A 217 1.80 3.10 19.31
C LEU A 217 3.09 3.90 19.43
N VAL A 218 3.01 5.22 19.48
CA VAL A 218 4.15 6.08 19.78
C VAL A 218 3.91 6.75 21.12
N ALA A 219 4.84 6.62 22.05
CA ALA A 219 4.62 7.06 23.41
C ALA A 219 5.87 7.56 24.14
N THR A 220 5.64 8.21 25.28
CA THR A 220 6.71 8.44 26.26
C THR A 220 6.81 7.30 27.26
N ASP A 221 7.73 7.43 28.22
CA ASP A 221 7.84 6.62 29.45
C ASP A 221 6.51 6.38 30.19
N ALA A 222 5.47 7.16 29.91
CA ALA A 222 4.11 6.95 30.41
C ALA A 222 3.53 5.57 30.10
N ILE A 223 4.05 4.81 29.11
CA ILE A 223 3.63 3.42 28.88
C ILE A 223 4.29 2.44 29.84
N GLY A 224 5.42 2.80 30.43
CA GLY A 224 6.16 1.99 31.39
C GLY A 224 5.34 1.69 32.65
N MET A 225 4.24 2.44 32.87
CA MET A 225 3.37 2.32 34.02
C MET A 225 1.90 2.54 33.64
N GLY A 226 1.02 1.61 34.02
CA GLY A 226 -0.40 1.88 34.18
C GLY A 226 -1.28 2.02 32.94
N LEU A 227 -0.89 1.39 31.83
CA LEU A 227 -1.78 1.14 30.71
C LEU A 227 -1.80 -0.36 30.41
N ASN A 228 -3.01 -0.90 30.35
CA ASN A 228 -3.27 -2.26 29.93
C ASN A 228 -3.25 -2.29 28.39
N MET A 229 -2.18 -2.82 27.78
CA MET A 229 -2.02 -2.93 26.33
C MET A 229 -1.20 -4.17 25.97
N ASP A 230 -1.56 -4.83 24.87
CA ASP A 230 -0.82 -6.00 24.37
C ASP A 230 0.16 -5.55 23.29
N VAL A 231 1.42 -5.38 23.70
CA VAL A 231 2.53 -4.95 22.84
C VAL A 231 3.45 -6.14 22.60
N ASP A 232 3.76 -6.42 21.34
CA ASP A 232 4.63 -7.54 20.97
C ASP A 232 6.10 -7.12 20.93
N HIS A 233 6.33 -5.85 20.58
CA HIS A 233 7.65 -5.27 20.41
C HIS A 233 7.74 -3.86 20.98
N VAL A 234 8.80 -3.58 21.75
CA VAL A 234 9.13 -2.23 22.22
C VAL A 234 10.38 -1.73 21.50
N ALA A 235 10.24 -0.60 20.81
CA ALA A 235 11.31 0.06 20.08
C ALA A 235 11.71 1.39 20.75
N PHE A 236 12.95 1.51 21.21
CA PHE A 236 13.48 2.75 21.77
C PHE A 236 13.93 3.69 20.64
N ALA A 237 13.21 4.78 20.43
CA ALA A 237 13.61 5.84 19.50
C ALA A 237 14.57 6.86 20.12
N GLU A 238 14.64 6.89 21.45
CA GLU A 238 15.61 7.63 22.23
C GLU A 238 16.03 6.77 23.43
N ILE A 239 17.21 7.03 24.00
CA ILE A 239 17.68 6.40 25.25
C ILE A 239 18.17 7.43 26.27
N ASN A 240 17.94 8.71 25.99
CA ASN A 240 18.27 9.83 26.86
C ASN A 240 16.99 10.61 27.18
N LYS A 241 16.80 10.98 28.44
CA LYS A 241 15.64 11.71 28.95
C LYS A 241 16.09 12.98 29.68
N PHE A 242 15.25 14.01 29.63
CA PHE A 242 15.39 15.19 30.48
C PHE A 242 14.74 14.92 31.84
N ASP A 243 15.52 15.01 32.93
CA ASP A 243 15.08 14.74 34.30
C ASP A 243 14.61 15.98 35.06
N GLY A 244 14.39 17.11 34.37
CA GLY A 244 14.08 18.40 34.98
C GLY A 244 15.31 19.31 35.14
N HIS A 245 16.52 18.73 35.14
CA HIS A 245 17.77 19.48 35.28
C HIS A 245 18.69 19.31 34.07
N ARG A 246 18.87 18.08 33.59
CA ARG A 246 19.77 17.75 32.48
C ARG A 246 19.23 16.61 31.64
N ARG A 247 19.75 16.49 30.41
CA ARG A 247 19.57 15.28 29.62
C ARG A 247 20.57 14.22 30.08
N ARG A 248 20.07 13.07 30.52
CA ARG A 248 20.87 11.91 30.92
C ARG A 248 20.40 10.64 30.23
N ALA A 249 21.27 9.64 30.14
CA ALA A 249 20.89 8.30 29.72
C ALA A 249 19.89 7.69 30.73
N LEU A 250 19.00 6.84 30.21
CA LEU A 250 18.15 6.01 31.04
C LEU A 250 18.99 4.96 31.76
N THR A 251 18.58 4.64 32.97
CA THR A 251 19.13 3.50 33.70
C THR A 251 18.61 2.19 33.13
N PRO A 252 19.34 1.07 33.29
CA PRO A 252 18.85 -0.26 32.89
C PRO A 252 17.48 -0.61 33.50
N ALA A 253 17.20 -0.17 34.73
CA ALA A 253 15.92 -0.38 35.38
C ALA A 253 14.76 0.38 34.68
N GLU A 254 14.99 1.64 34.28
CA GLU A 254 14.01 2.43 33.51
C GLU A 254 13.76 1.81 32.13
N LEU A 255 14.82 1.38 31.45
CA LEU A 255 14.73 0.64 30.18
C LEU A 255 13.94 -0.67 30.35
N GLY A 256 14.25 -1.44 31.40
CA GLY A 256 13.58 -2.70 31.72
C GLY A 256 12.09 -2.53 32.05
N GLN A 257 11.71 -1.43 32.72
CA GLN A 257 10.31 -1.12 33.01
C GLN A 257 9.50 -0.87 31.73
N ILE A 258 10.11 -0.23 30.74
CA ILE A 258 9.50 0.08 29.44
C ILE A 258 9.51 -1.17 28.54
N ALA A 259 10.67 -1.81 28.38
CA ALA A 259 10.83 -3.03 27.57
C ALA A 259 10.00 -4.19 28.11
N GLY A 260 9.82 -4.27 29.44
CA GLY A 260 8.98 -5.25 30.11
C GLY A 260 7.48 -5.11 29.81
N ARG A 261 7.07 -4.13 29.00
CA ARG A 261 5.72 -4.04 28.42
C ARG A 261 5.54 -4.90 27.17
N ALA A 262 6.64 -5.30 26.52
CA ALA A 262 6.61 -6.25 25.42
C ALA A 262 6.37 -7.67 25.94
N GLY A 263 5.44 -8.39 25.31
CA GLY A 263 5.05 -9.74 25.71
C GLY A 263 4.14 -9.72 26.94
N ARG A 264 3.10 -10.56 26.93
CA ARG A 264 2.10 -10.56 27.99
C ARG A 264 1.65 -11.96 28.36
N PHE A 265 1.48 -12.20 29.65
CA PHE A 265 1.16 -13.52 30.19
C PHE A 265 2.16 -14.57 29.68
N ARG A 266 1.78 -15.44 28.73
CA ARG A 266 2.64 -16.49 28.15
C ARG A 266 3.24 -16.12 26.80
N ASP A 267 2.90 -14.96 26.25
CA ASP A 267 3.42 -14.51 24.96
C ASP A 267 4.77 -13.82 25.16
N ASP A 268 5.77 -14.30 24.43
CA ASP A 268 7.12 -13.73 24.44
C ASP A 268 7.12 -12.32 23.84
N GLY A 269 7.95 -11.47 24.41
CA GLY A 269 8.13 -10.09 23.98
C GLY A 269 9.48 -9.87 23.32
N THR A 270 9.56 -8.87 22.45
CA THR A 270 10.85 -8.41 21.91
C THR A 270 11.09 -6.94 22.21
N PHE A 271 12.35 -6.55 22.31
CA PHE A 271 12.74 -5.15 22.41
C PHE A 271 13.96 -4.84 21.55
N GLY A 272 14.13 -3.57 21.20
CA GLY A 272 15.31 -3.07 20.52
C GLY A 272 15.25 -1.57 20.36
N GLU A 273 16.26 -0.99 19.73
CA GLU A 273 16.31 0.42 19.41
C GLU A 273 15.94 0.69 17.94
N THR A 274 15.60 1.94 17.62
CA THR A 274 15.46 2.35 16.23
C THR A 274 16.83 2.51 15.59
N ALA A 275 16.90 2.39 14.26
CA ALA A 275 18.17 2.49 13.52
C ALA A 275 18.93 3.81 13.69
N ASP A 276 18.28 4.86 14.19
CA ASP A 276 18.88 6.18 14.41
C ASP A 276 19.52 6.32 15.81
N VAL A 277 19.37 5.29 16.66
CA VAL A 277 19.90 5.24 18.03
C VAL A 277 21.14 4.35 18.07
N ARG A 278 22.11 4.72 18.91
CA ARG A 278 23.29 3.87 19.15
C ARG A 278 22.82 2.53 19.74
N PRO A 279 23.29 1.38 19.22
CA PRO A 279 22.91 0.08 19.76
C PRO A 279 23.15 -0.04 21.25
N LEU A 280 22.24 -0.73 21.94
CA LEU A 280 22.39 -1.02 23.36
C LEU A 280 23.65 -1.86 23.60
N GLU A 281 24.34 -1.56 24.70
CA GLU A 281 25.53 -2.30 25.12
C GLU A 281 25.14 -3.69 25.62
N GLY A 282 25.99 -4.69 25.40
CA GLY A 282 25.67 -6.10 25.71
C GLY A 282 25.27 -6.33 27.17
N GLU A 283 25.94 -5.64 28.11
CA GLU A 283 25.62 -5.70 29.54
C GLU A 283 24.20 -5.17 29.84
N VAL A 284 23.76 -4.13 29.15
CA VAL A 284 22.41 -3.57 29.30
C VAL A 284 21.38 -4.52 28.72
N VAL A 285 21.68 -5.13 27.56
CA VAL A 285 20.80 -6.14 26.94
C VAL A 285 20.62 -7.34 27.86
N GLU A 286 21.71 -7.88 28.40
CA GLU A 286 21.68 -9.02 29.33
C GLU A 286 20.88 -8.70 30.60
N ALA A 287 21.10 -7.51 31.18
CA ALA A 287 20.32 -7.03 32.32
C ALA A 287 18.81 -6.96 32.02
N LEU A 288 18.43 -6.55 30.81
CA LEU A 288 17.03 -6.45 30.38
C LEU A 288 16.39 -7.82 30.14
N GLU A 289 17.10 -8.75 29.48
CA GLU A 289 16.61 -10.10 29.19
C GLU A 289 16.47 -10.94 30.49
N ASN A 290 17.42 -10.81 31.41
CA ASN A 290 17.43 -11.56 32.68
C ASN A 290 16.66 -10.85 33.81
N HIS A 291 16.21 -9.61 33.60
CA HIS A 291 15.55 -8.79 34.63
C HIS A 291 16.41 -8.52 35.88
N GLU A 292 17.72 -8.45 35.69
CA GLU A 292 18.69 -8.20 36.76
C GLU A 292 19.15 -6.75 36.73
N PHE A 293 18.75 -5.99 37.75
CA PHE A 293 19.06 -4.57 37.84
C PHE A 293 19.79 -4.25 39.14
N ALA A 294 20.58 -3.17 39.11
CA ALA A 294 21.26 -2.65 40.30
C ALA A 294 20.25 -2.40 41.44
N ARG A 295 20.64 -2.78 42.65
CA ARG A 295 19.84 -2.56 43.86
C ARG A 295 19.75 -1.06 44.15
N LEU A 296 18.64 -0.65 44.75
CA LEU A 296 18.48 0.70 45.25
C LEU A 296 19.25 0.84 46.57
N ASP A 297 20.01 1.93 46.69
CA ASP A 297 20.79 2.22 47.90
C ASP A 297 20.06 3.13 48.88
N LYS A 298 19.14 3.97 48.39
CA LYS A 298 18.40 4.96 49.18
C LYS A 298 16.99 5.17 48.68
N LEU A 299 16.09 5.53 49.59
CA LEU A 299 14.74 6.00 49.28
C LEU A 299 14.60 7.48 49.63
N GLN A 300 13.75 8.19 48.88
CA GLN A 300 13.38 9.55 49.19
C GLN A 300 12.49 9.59 50.44
N TRP A 301 12.74 10.54 51.32
CA TRP A 301 12.06 10.66 52.60
C TRP A 301 11.75 12.12 52.91
N ARG A 302 10.63 12.32 53.60
CA ARG A 302 10.21 13.61 54.16
C ARG A 302 9.62 13.35 55.54
N ASN A 303 9.89 14.25 56.47
CA ASN A 303 9.27 14.22 57.79
C ASN A 303 7.75 14.42 57.66
N ASN A 304 6.97 13.50 58.20
CA ASN A 304 5.50 13.56 58.17
C ASN A 304 4.92 14.22 59.45
N ASP A 305 5.69 14.26 60.53
CA ASP A 305 5.35 14.91 61.80
C ASP A 305 5.68 16.42 61.73
N LEU A 306 4.78 17.19 61.12
CA LEU A 306 4.96 18.61 60.83
C LEU A 306 4.50 19.50 61.99
N ASP A 307 5.34 20.48 62.35
CA ASP A 307 5.02 21.45 63.40
C ASP A 307 4.32 22.68 62.79
N LEU A 308 3.01 22.75 62.96
CA LEU A 308 2.17 23.80 62.34
C LEU A 308 2.01 25.05 63.22
N ARG A 309 2.80 25.23 64.29
CA ARG A 309 2.64 26.39 65.21
C ARG A 309 2.99 27.73 64.55
N SER A 310 3.96 27.74 63.64
CA SER A 310 4.43 28.93 62.91
C SER A 310 5.11 28.51 61.59
N LEU A 311 5.26 29.44 60.64
CA LEU A 311 6.00 29.15 59.39
C LEU A 311 7.45 28.70 59.65
N ASP A 312 8.13 29.28 60.64
CA ASP A 312 9.50 28.92 60.99
C ASP A 312 9.60 27.50 61.57
N THR A 313 8.62 27.09 62.38
CA THR A 313 8.59 25.74 62.97
C THR A 313 8.21 24.69 61.92
N LEU A 314 7.27 25.00 61.04
CA LEU A 314 6.95 24.18 59.87
C LEU A 314 8.20 23.96 59.01
N TYR A 315 8.91 25.04 58.68
CA TYR A 315 10.13 24.98 57.89
C TYR A 315 11.23 24.14 58.55
N LYS A 316 11.43 24.29 59.86
CA LYS A 316 12.37 23.45 60.64
C LYS A 316 11.95 21.98 60.62
N SER A 317 10.67 21.69 60.79
CA SER A 317 10.14 20.31 60.80
C SER A 317 10.26 19.61 59.43
N LEU A 318 10.00 20.33 58.32
CA LEU A 318 10.22 19.82 56.95
C LEU A 318 11.69 19.49 56.69
N ARG A 319 12.60 20.31 57.24
CA ARG A 319 14.05 20.18 57.06
C ARG A 319 14.72 19.21 58.04
N ARG A 320 13.94 18.50 58.87
CA ARG A 320 14.46 17.49 59.80
C ARG A 320 15.35 16.50 59.05
N ARG A 321 16.42 16.05 59.71
CA ARG A 321 17.31 15.03 59.15
C ARG A 321 16.60 13.69 59.12
N SER A 322 16.91 12.92 58.08
CA SER A 322 16.45 11.55 57.95
C SER A 322 16.89 10.71 59.17
N PRO A 323 16.01 9.83 59.69
CA PRO A 323 16.31 8.98 60.84
C PRO A 323 17.24 7.79 60.50
N ASP A 324 17.34 7.40 59.22
CA ASP A 324 18.16 6.25 58.79
C ASP A 324 19.05 6.64 57.58
N PRO A 325 20.31 6.15 57.51
CA PRO A 325 21.20 6.37 56.37
C PRO A 325 20.66 5.92 54.99
N ALA A 326 19.75 4.95 54.95
CA ALA A 326 19.09 4.47 53.73
C ALA A 326 17.93 5.37 53.27
N LEU A 327 17.62 6.41 54.03
CA LEU A 327 16.60 7.39 53.72
C LEU A 327 17.28 8.74 53.41
N GLU A 328 17.02 9.27 52.23
CA GLU A 328 17.53 10.56 51.76
C GLU A 328 16.42 11.61 51.83
N ARG A 329 16.71 12.76 52.45
CA ARG A 329 15.71 13.84 52.50
C ARG A 329 15.49 14.39 51.10
N VAL A 330 14.23 14.48 50.69
CA VAL A 330 13.85 15.19 49.46
C VAL A 330 14.39 16.61 49.48
N ARG A 331 14.90 17.06 48.33
CA ARG A 331 15.39 18.41 48.10
C ARG A 331 14.69 19.01 46.90
N GLY A 332 14.27 20.26 47.01
CA GLY A 332 13.73 21.00 45.87
C GLY A 332 12.31 20.60 45.46
N ALA A 333 11.56 19.93 46.34
CA ALA A 333 10.14 19.67 46.11
C ALA A 333 9.37 20.98 45.86
N GLU A 334 8.44 20.94 44.92
CA GLU A 334 7.72 22.13 44.44
C GLU A 334 6.98 22.85 45.57
N ASP A 335 6.32 22.10 46.46
CA ASP A 335 5.56 22.63 47.60
C ASP A 335 6.45 23.40 48.59
N GLU A 336 7.62 22.87 48.94
CA GLU A 336 8.61 23.54 49.78
C GLU A 336 9.16 24.80 49.12
N ARG A 337 9.42 24.78 47.81
CA ARG A 337 9.92 25.95 47.07
C ARG A 337 8.87 27.05 46.95
N VAL A 338 7.61 26.68 46.74
CA VAL A 338 6.49 27.63 46.76
C VAL A 338 6.35 28.24 48.15
N LEU A 339 6.44 27.43 49.21
CA LEU A 339 6.42 27.91 50.59
C LEU A 339 7.56 28.90 50.85
N GLU A 340 8.79 28.65 50.35
CA GLU A 340 9.92 29.57 50.49
C GLU A 340 9.65 30.93 49.85
N VAL A 341 9.06 30.95 48.64
CA VAL A 341 8.68 32.21 47.96
C VAL A 341 7.58 32.92 48.75
N LEU A 342 6.51 32.21 49.12
CA LEU A 342 5.36 32.80 49.83
C LEU A 342 5.69 33.24 51.25
N ALA A 343 6.62 32.59 51.94
CA ALA A 343 7.04 32.98 53.29
C ALA A 343 7.78 34.33 53.33
N SER A 344 8.21 34.85 52.18
CA SER A 344 8.78 36.20 52.08
C SER A 344 7.71 37.30 51.94
N ASP A 345 6.47 36.95 51.59
CA ASP A 345 5.36 37.88 51.43
C ASP A 345 4.76 38.26 52.80
N GLU A 346 4.71 39.56 53.08
CA GLU A 346 4.21 40.11 54.34
C GLU A 346 2.71 39.80 54.58
N ALA A 347 1.89 39.74 53.54
CA ALA A 347 0.49 39.36 53.67
C ALA A 347 0.34 37.87 54.02
N VAL A 348 1.15 36.99 53.44
CA VAL A 348 1.16 35.56 53.79
C VAL A 348 1.60 35.35 55.23
N ARG A 349 2.61 36.09 55.71
CA ARG A 349 3.02 36.05 57.12
C ARG A 349 1.89 36.45 58.07
N ARG A 350 1.05 37.42 57.69
CA ARG A 350 -0.14 37.80 58.47
C ARG A 350 -1.18 36.68 58.49
N TYR A 351 -1.40 36.00 57.37
CA TYR A 351 -2.29 34.83 57.31
C TYR A 351 -1.81 33.69 58.21
N ALA A 352 -0.50 33.48 58.28
CA ALA A 352 0.12 32.44 59.08
C ALA A 352 0.35 32.82 60.57
N ALA A 353 -0.43 33.76 61.12
CA ALA A 353 -0.34 34.16 62.53
C ALA A 353 -0.90 33.11 63.50
N THR A 354 -1.70 32.15 63.01
CA THR A 354 -2.30 31.08 63.82
C THR A 354 -1.91 29.70 63.26
N PRO A 355 -1.98 28.62 64.07
CA PRO A 355 -1.70 27.28 63.58
C PRO A 355 -2.60 26.83 62.42
N HIS A 356 -3.87 27.22 62.45
CA HIS A 356 -4.80 26.97 61.34
C HIS A 356 -4.36 27.72 60.07
N GLY A 357 -3.96 28.98 60.19
CA GLY A 357 -3.42 29.75 59.07
C GLY A 357 -2.16 29.14 58.47
N VAL A 358 -1.23 28.65 59.30
CA VAL A 358 -0.04 27.91 58.84
C VAL A 358 -0.43 26.65 58.08
N SER A 359 -1.42 25.88 58.60
CA SER A 359 -1.96 24.71 57.91
C SER A 359 -2.53 25.06 56.54
N MET A 360 -3.34 26.12 56.45
CA MET A 360 -3.95 26.57 55.20
C MET A 360 -2.92 27.03 54.17
N VAL A 361 -1.90 27.78 54.60
CA VAL A 361 -0.77 28.16 53.74
C VAL A 361 -0.06 26.93 53.20
N TRP A 362 0.24 25.96 54.07
CA TRP A 362 0.91 24.73 53.66
C TRP A 362 0.05 23.90 52.69
N ASP A 363 -1.24 23.76 52.97
CA ASP A 363 -2.17 23.05 52.07
C ASP A 363 -2.28 23.72 50.69
N ALA A 364 -2.20 25.05 50.62
CA ALA A 364 -2.14 25.80 49.37
C ALA A 364 -0.82 25.60 48.62
N CYS A 365 0.33 25.55 49.32
CA CYS A 365 1.63 25.25 48.71
C CYS A 365 1.66 23.85 48.05
N ARG A 366 0.85 22.91 48.53
CA ARG A 366 0.75 21.54 47.99
C ARG A 366 -0.09 21.43 46.71
N ILE A 367 -0.63 22.53 46.18
CA ILE A 367 -1.31 22.52 44.87
C ILE A 367 -0.29 22.16 43.78
N PRO A 368 -0.48 21.05 43.03
CA PRO A 368 0.48 20.64 42.01
C PRO A 368 0.57 21.63 40.84
N ASP A 369 1.78 21.86 40.32
CA ASP A 369 1.96 22.62 39.07
C ASP A 369 1.75 21.72 37.84
N PHE A 370 0.49 21.52 37.46
CA PHE A 370 0.17 20.80 36.23
C PHE A 370 0.66 21.50 34.95
N ARG A 371 1.00 22.80 35.02
CA ARG A 371 1.36 23.64 33.89
C ARG A 371 2.88 23.63 33.63
N LYS A 372 3.67 23.15 34.60
CA LYS A 372 5.14 23.12 34.56
C LYS A 372 5.73 24.49 34.22
N ILE A 373 5.22 25.52 34.89
CA ILE A 373 5.68 26.91 34.75
C ILE A 373 6.83 27.18 35.73
N THR A 374 7.34 28.41 35.74
CA THR A 374 8.35 28.80 36.73
C THR A 374 7.75 28.85 38.13
N ILE A 375 8.56 28.52 39.15
CA ILE A 375 8.12 28.53 40.56
C ILE A 375 7.51 29.88 40.95
N ASP A 376 8.08 31.01 40.52
CA ASP A 376 7.53 32.34 40.84
C ASP A 376 6.14 32.58 40.19
N ALA A 377 5.92 32.02 39.00
CA ALA A 377 4.62 32.11 38.34
C ALA A 377 3.58 31.22 39.04
N HIS A 378 3.98 30.01 39.47
CA HIS A 378 3.10 29.12 40.25
C HIS A 378 2.79 29.69 41.64
N ALA A 379 3.80 30.20 42.35
CA ALA A 379 3.63 30.83 43.65
C ALA A 379 2.65 32.03 43.58
N ARG A 380 2.66 32.82 42.51
CA ARG A 380 1.66 33.89 42.29
C ARG A 380 0.23 33.36 42.17
N LEU A 381 0.03 32.22 41.51
CA LEU A 381 -1.30 31.59 41.43
C LEU A 381 -1.75 31.09 42.81
N VAL A 382 -0.86 30.38 43.52
CA VAL A 382 -1.13 29.90 44.88
C VAL A 382 -1.44 31.07 45.82
N ARG A 383 -0.71 32.18 45.69
CA ARG A 383 -0.94 33.43 46.43
C ARG A 383 -2.34 33.99 46.21
N GLN A 384 -2.81 34.03 44.96
CA GLN A 384 -4.15 34.51 44.61
C GLN A 384 -5.25 33.62 45.21
N ILE A 385 -5.07 32.30 45.16
CA ILE A 385 -6.00 31.36 45.80
C ILE A 385 -6.03 31.60 47.32
N LEU A 386 -4.86 31.75 47.93
CA LEU A 386 -4.72 32.01 49.35
C LEU A 386 -5.38 33.33 49.78
N ASP A 387 -5.33 34.40 48.96
CA ASP A 387 -6.05 35.64 49.25
C ASP A 387 -7.56 35.44 49.41
N HIS A 388 -8.16 34.57 48.59
CA HIS A 388 -9.57 34.25 48.71
C HIS A 388 -9.86 33.37 49.94
N LEU A 389 -9.03 32.34 50.18
CA LEU A 389 -9.19 31.44 51.32
C LEU A 389 -9.00 32.14 52.68
N MET A 390 -8.17 33.18 52.73
CA MET A 390 -7.92 33.97 53.94
C MET A 390 -8.79 35.23 54.02
N SER A 391 -9.67 35.45 53.05
CA SER A 391 -10.68 36.53 53.10
C SER A 391 -11.75 36.24 54.17
N PRO A 392 -12.56 37.23 54.58
CA PRO A 392 -13.64 37.01 55.56
C PRO A 392 -14.63 35.90 55.19
N ASN A 393 -14.82 35.63 53.89
CA ASN A 393 -15.70 34.58 53.40
C ASN A 393 -15.06 33.18 53.51
N GLY A 394 -13.74 33.11 53.68
CA GLY A 394 -12.98 31.86 53.86
C GLY A 394 -12.98 30.91 52.66
N ARG A 395 -13.44 31.38 51.49
CA ARG A 395 -13.72 30.55 50.30
C ARG A 395 -13.44 31.30 49.02
N ILE A 396 -13.18 30.54 47.95
CA ILE A 396 -13.06 31.05 46.59
C ILE A 396 -14.46 31.38 46.05
N PRO A 397 -14.72 32.63 45.61
CA PRO A 397 -16.02 33.03 45.09
C PRO A 397 -16.44 32.24 43.85
N SER A 398 -17.73 31.94 43.74
CA SER A 398 -18.30 31.22 42.58
C SER A 398 -18.04 31.94 41.24
N ASP A 399 -18.17 33.28 41.18
CA ASP A 399 -17.90 34.06 39.96
C ASP A 399 -16.44 33.96 39.50
N TYR A 400 -15.53 33.84 40.46
CA TYR A 400 -14.10 33.70 40.18
C TYR A 400 -13.80 32.33 39.56
N MET A 401 -14.38 31.25 40.12
CA MET A 401 -14.31 29.90 39.55
C MET A 401 -14.92 29.83 38.15
N ALA A 402 -16.13 30.41 37.98
CA ALA A 402 -16.82 30.48 36.70
C ALA A 402 -15.94 31.15 35.64
N GLY A 403 -15.43 32.35 35.93
CA GLY A 403 -14.63 33.12 35.00
C GLY A 403 -13.33 32.43 34.56
N HIS A 404 -12.71 31.59 35.40
CA HIS A 404 -11.56 30.78 34.99
C HIS A 404 -11.97 29.59 34.13
N LEU A 405 -12.99 28.82 34.54
CA LEU A 405 -13.43 27.64 33.79
C LEU A 405 -14.02 28.02 32.43
N ASP A 406 -14.83 29.07 32.33
CA ASP A 406 -15.45 29.51 31.07
C ASP A 406 -14.42 30.04 30.05
N ARG A 407 -13.31 30.62 30.52
CA ARG A 407 -12.19 31.00 29.65
C ARG A 407 -11.44 29.78 29.10
N LEU A 408 -11.39 28.69 29.88
CA LEU A 408 -10.71 27.44 29.52
C LEU A 408 -11.61 26.50 28.72
N ASP A 409 -12.93 26.66 28.82
CA ASP A 409 -13.96 25.89 28.13
C ASP A 409 -14.08 26.26 26.65
N ARG A 410 -13.00 26.02 25.92
CA ARG A 410 -12.83 26.33 24.51
C ARG A 410 -12.15 25.16 23.83
N ILE A 411 -12.83 24.57 22.84
CA ILE A 411 -12.36 23.39 22.12
C ILE A 411 -11.62 23.71 20.81
N ASP A 412 -11.54 24.99 20.42
CA ASP A 412 -10.73 25.45 19.30
C ASP A 412 -9.23 25.38 19.59
N GLY A 413 -8.43 25.04 18.58
CA GLY A 413 -6.97 25.08 18.68
C GLY A 413 -6.30 23.82 18.17
N ASP A 414 -4.98 23.81 18.27
CA ASP A 414 -4.16 22.65 17.99
C ASP A 414 -3.94 21.80 19.26
N VAL A 415 -3.26 20.67 19.07
CA VAL A 415 -2.92 19.72 20.16
C VAL A 415 -2.19 20.43 21.31
N ALA A 416 -1.31 21.39 21.03
CA ALA A 416 -0.54 22.10 22.05
C ALA A 416 -1.43 23.01 22.90
N LEU A 417 -2.29 23.81 22.27
CA LEU A 417 -3.21 24.71 22.97
C LEU A 417 -4.22 23.94 23.82
N LEU A 418 -4.79 22.85 23.29
CA LEU A 418 -5.72 21.99 24.02
C LEU A 418 -5.05 21.32 25.22
N SER A 419 -3.82 20.81 25.05
CA SER A 419 -3.06 20.23 26.16
C SER A 419 -2.74 21.25 27.24
N GLN A 420 -2.44 22.51 26.87
CA GLN A 420 -2.19 23.58 27.82
C GLN A 420 -3.47 23.96 28.61
N ARG A 421 -4.61 24.10 27.93
CA ARG A 421 -5.89 24.37 28.58
C ARG A 421 -6.27 23.24 29.53
N LEU A 422 -6.07 21.99 29.13
CA LEU A 422 -6.30 20.82 29.96
C LEU A 422 -5.44 20.83 31.24
N ALA A 423 -4.16 21.19 31.13
CA ALA A 423 -3.29 21.37 32.30
C ALA A 423 -3.80 22.46 33.25
N HIS A 424 -4.30 23.58 32.73
CA HIS A 424 -4.90 24.64 33.55
C HIS A 424 -6.18 24.19 34.26
N VAL A 425 -7.06 23.45 33.56
CA VAL A 425 -8.30 22.92 34.14
C VAL A 425 -8.01 21.96 35.28
N ARG A 426 -6.95 21.15 35.20
CA ARG A 426 -6.54 20.25 36.30
C ARG A 426 -6.19 20.97 37.60
N THR A 427 -5.59 22.15 37.53
CA THR A 427 -5.35 22.96 38.74
C THR A 427 -6.68 23.32 39.41
N TRP A 428 -7.67 23.76 38.64
CA TRP A 428 -9.00 24.11 39.17
C TRP A 428 -9.82 22.89 39.60
N ALA A 429 -9.67 21.76 38.90
CA ALA A 429 -10.24 20.49 39.32
C ALA A 429 -9.70 20.09 40.70
N TYR A 430 -8.37 20.11 40.89
CA TYR A 430 -7.75 19.84 42.19
C TYR A 430 -8.27 20.78 43.29
N VAL A 431 -8.35 22.08 43.01
CA VAL A 431 -8.91 23.09 43.94
C VAL A 431 -10.36 22.78 44.29
N SER A 432 -11.20 22.40 43.32
CA SER A 432 -12.62 22.05 43.56
C SER A 432 -12.78 20.78 44.42
N HIS A 433 -11.78 19.89 44.43
CA HIS A 433 -11.77 18.70 45.27
C HIS A 433 -11.44 18.97 46.75
N ARG A 434 -10.91 20.15 47.07
CA ARG A 434 -10.79 20.62 48.46
C ARG A 434 -12.15 21.13 48.93
N GLY A 435 -12.86 20.30 49.70
CA GLY A 435 -14.29 20.47 49.99
C GLY A 435 -14.68 21.75 50.74
N ASP A 436 -13.73 22.37 51.44
CA ASP A 436 -13.89 23.59 52.23
C ASP A 436 -13.41 24.86 51.51
N TRP A 437 -12.81 24.75 50.33
CA TRP A 437 -12.17 25.88 49.64
C TRP A 437 -13.10 26.66 48.72
N THR A 438 -14.23 26.08 48.33
CA THR A 438 -15.20 26.69 47.40
C THR A 438 -16.58 26.78 48.05
N GLU A 439 -17.41 27.71 47.59
CA GLU A 439 -18.79 27.88 48.10
C GLU A 439 -19.63 26.61 47.90
N ASP A 440 -19.61 26.06 46.68
CA ASP A 440 -20.22 24.77 46.34
C ASP A 440 -19.20 23.84 45.65
N ALA A 441 -18.53 23.03 46.46
CA ALA A 441 -17.54 22.09 45.96
C ALA A 441 -18.15 21.04 45.01
N HIS A 442 -19.43 20.66 45.15
CA HIS A 442 -20.04 19.64 44.28
C HIS A 442 -20.26 20.21 42.88
N LEU A 443 -20.87 21.39 42.80
CA LEU A 443 -21.09 22.10 41.54
C LEU A 443 -19.78 22.29 40.77
N TRP A 444 -18.74 22.81 41.44
CA TRP A 444 -17.47 23.12 40.79
C TRP A 444 -16.67 21.87 40.39
N ARG A 445 -16.78 20.78 41.15
CA ARG A 445 -16.19 19.48 40.76
C ARG A 445 -16.81 18.96 39.48
N ASP A 446 -18.13 19.00 39.36
CA ASP A 446 -18.83 18.50 38.19
C ASP A 446 -18.58 19.39 36.97
N ARG A 447 -18.58 20.72 37.16
CA ARG A 447 -18.25 21.68 36.09
C ARG A 447 -16.80 21.52 35.60
N ALA A 448 -15.82 21.41 36.50
CA ALA A 448 -14.43 21.20 36.12
C ALA A 448 -14.24 19.88 35.36
N ARG A 449 -14.92 18.80 35.79
CA ARG A 449 -14.91 17.50 35.09
C ARG A 449 -15.50 17.61 33.70
N GLU A 450 -16.64 18.30 33.54
CA GLU A 450 -17.28 18.49 32.23
C GLU A 450 -16.37 19.24 31.25
N VAL A 451 -15.68 20.28 31.71
CA VAL A 451 -14.70 21.01 30.89
C VAL A 451 -13.48 20.13 30.58
N GLU A 452 -12.96 19.37 31.55
CA GLU A 452 -11.85 18.43 31.35
C GLU A 452 -12.20 17.36 30.30
N ASP A 453 -13.40 16.78 30.38
CA ASP A 453 -13.89 15.76 29.46
C ASP A 453 -14.02 16.32 28.04
N ARG A 454 -14.63 17.50 27.86
CA ARG A 454 -14.76 18.14 26.54
C ARG A 454 -13.42 18.48 25.91
N LEU A 455 -12.48 19.03 26.70
CA LEU A 455 -11.11 19.30 26.21
C LEU A 455 -10.36 18.00 25.88
N SER A 456 -10.56 16.94 26.66
CA SER A 456 -9.94 15.63 26.44
C SER A 456 -10.46 14.95 25.17
N ASP A 457 -11.75 15.04 24.91
CA ASP A 457 -12.39 14.49 23.71
C ASP A 457 -11.97 15.29 22.47
N ALA A 458 -11.96 16.62 22.53
CA ALA A 458 -11.43 17.46 21.44
C ALA A 458 -9.95 17.19 21.16
N LEU A 459 -9.14 16.98 22.20
CA LEU A 459 -7.73 16.61 22.07
C LEU A 459 -7.57 15.24 21.41
N HIS A 460 -8.41 14.25 21.79
CA HIS A 460 -8.42 12.93 21.17
C HIS A 460 -8.77 13.01 19.68
N GLU A 461 -9.81 13.77 19.32
CA GLU A 461 -10.20 14.00 17.93
C GLU A 461 -9.07 14.66 17.13
N CYS A 462 -8.44 15.70 17.67
CA CYS A 462 -7.33 16.39 17.02
C CYS A 462 -6.12 15.45 16.81
N LEU A 463 -5.76 14.64 17.81
CA LEU A 463 -4.70 13.63 17.69
C LEU A 463 -5.06 12.59 16.62
N THR A 464 -6.29 12.10 16.61
CA THR A 464 -6.75 11.09 15.65
C THR A 464 -6.75 11.64 14.23
N GLN A 465 -7.29 12.84 14.01
CA GLN A 465 -7.27 13.49 12.69
C GLN A 465 -5.85 13.76 12.20
N ARG A 466 -4.95 14.11 13.11
CA ARG A 466 -3.56 14.43 12.78
C ARG A 466 -2.72 13.20 12.48
N PHE A 467 -2.85 12.13 13.25
CA PHE A 467 -1.92 10.98 13.24
C PHE A 467 -2.53 9.67 12.73
N VAL A 468 -3.82 9.64 12.39
CA VAL A 468 -4.50 8.46 11.84
C VAL A 468 -5.13 8.81 10.50
N ASP A 469 -4.66 8.16 9.44
CA ASP A 469 -5.37 8.15 8.16
C ASP A 469 -6.33 6.96 8.15
N ARG A 470 -7.60 7.24 8.44
CA ARG A 470 -8.65 6.22 8.52
C ARG A 470 -8.83 5.46 7.19
N ARG A 471 -8.60 6.11 6.04
CA ARG A 471 -8.73 5.49 4.72
C ARG A 471 -7.60 4.49 4.50
N THR A 472 -6.36 4.92 4.74
CA THR A 472 -5.18 4.05 4.63
C THR A 472 -5.21 2.92 5.66
N SER A 473 -5.64 3.20 6.88
CA SER A 473 -5.78 2.20 7.95
C SER A 473 -6.87 1.17 7.63
N ALA A 474 -8.03 1.58 7.11
CA ALA A 474 -9.09 0.68 6.69
C ALA A 474 -8.68 -0.19 5.48
N LEU A 475 -7.99 0.37 4.48
CA LEU A 475 -7.45 -0.39 3.35
C LEU A 475 -6.42 -1.43 3.79
N ILE A 476 -5.48 -1.02 4.66
CA ILE A 476 -4.48 -1.94 5.23
C ILE A 476 -5.15 -3.05 6.04
N ARG A 477 -6.24 -2.75 6.77
CA ARG A 477 -7.05 -3.75 7.50
C ARG A 477 -7.82 -4.67 6.56
N GLY A 478 -8.49 -4.14 5.54
CA GLY A 478 -9.28 -4.92 4.56
C GLY A 478 -8.42 -5.83 3.68
N LEU A 479 -7.13 -5.50 3.48
CA LEU A 479 -6.17 -6.41 2.83
C LEU A 479 -5.79 -7.63 3.70
N ARG A 480 -6.10 -7.61 5.00
CA ARG A 480 -5.63 -8.57 6.02
C ARG A 480 -6.73 -9.44 6.60
N GLU A 481 -7.90 -8.87 6.86
CA GLU A 481 -9.06 -9.68 7.17
C GLU A 481 -9.41 -10.41 5.88
N ASP A 482 -9.23 -11.73 5.82
CA ASP A 482 -9.80 -12.65 4.79
C ASP A 482 -11.35 -12.63 4.82
N ARG A 483 -11.95 -11.51 5.21
CA ARG A 483 -13.32 -11.20 4.87
C ARG A 483 -13.34 -11.05 3.36
N GLU A 484 -14.26 -11.77 2.72
CA GLU A 484 -14.70 -11.48 1.38
C GLU A 484 -14.97 -9.98 1.30
N LEU A 485 -14.02 -9.22 0.77
CA LEU A 485 -14.26 -7.85 0.34
C LEU A 485 -15.50 -7.95 -0.52
N LEU A 486 -16.61 -7.35 -0.07
CA LEU A 486 -17.87 -7.30 -0.80
C LEU A 486 -17.63 -6.41 -2.02
N ALA A 487 -17.00 -7.01 -3.02
CA ALA A 487 -16.77 -6.40 -4.29
C ALA A 487 -17.94 -6.77 -5.19
N GLY A 488 -18.79 -5.78 -5.45
CA GLY A 488 -19.89 -5.94 -6.40
C GLY A 488 -19.36 -5.69 -7.80
N VAL A 489 -19.41 -6.71 -8.65
CA VAL A 489 -19.36 -6.51 -10.11
C VAL A 489 -20.79 -6.35 -10.60
N THR A 490 -21.15 -5.19 -11.14
CA THR A 490 -22.48 -4.99 -11.73
C THR A 490 -22.62 -5.76 -13.03
N SER A 491 -23.85 -5.98 -13.51
CA SER A 491 -24.12 -6.59 -14.82
C SER A 491 -23.39 -5.89 -15.97
N ASP A 492 -23.17 -4.58 -15.82
CA ASP A 492 -22.54 -3.71 -16.81
C ASP A 492 -21.00 -3.71 -16.71
N GLY A 493 -20.44 -4.57 -15.84
CA GLY A 493 -19.01 -4.75 -15.70
C GLY A 493 -18.30 -3.72 -14.82
N ARG A 494 -19.00 -2.84 -14.10
CA ARG A 494 -18.35 -1.94 -13.12
C ARG A 494 -17.93 -2.72 -11.89
N VAL A 495 -16.73 -2.42 -11.40
CA VAL A 495 -16.11 -3.07 -10.25
C VAL A 495 -16.06 -2.06 -9.13
N SER A 496 -16.82 -2.34 -8.08
CA SER A 496 -16.80 -1.56 -6.84
C SER A 496 -16.23 -2.39 -5.70
N VAL A 497 -15.47 -1.76 -4.80
CA VAL A 497 -14.95 -2.38 -3.57
C VAL A 497 -15.40 -1.50 -2.40
N GLU A 498 -16.20 -2.07 -1.48
CA GLU A 498 -16.79 -1.35 -0.33
C GLU A 498 -17.55 -0.05 -0.71
N GLY A 499 -18.24 -0.06 -1.86
CA GLY A 499 -19.03 1.08 -2.34
C GLY A 499 -18.25 2.13 -3.15
N HIS A 500 -16.97 1.90 -3.44
CA HIS A 500 -16.14 2.77 -4.28
C HIS A 500 -15.87 2.14 -5.65
N ASP A 501 -16.13 2.88 -6.74
CA ASP A 501 -15.82 2.47 -8.11
C ASP A 501 -14.29 2.43 -8.34
N VAL A 502 -13.77 1.28 -8.74
CA VAL A 502 -12.32 1.06 -8.96
C VAL A 502 -11.97 0.88 -10.45
N GLY A 503 -12.96 0.59 -11.27
CA GLY A 503 -12.81 0.41 -12.72
C GLY A 503 -13.91 -0.46 -13.32
N HIS A 504 -13.67 -0.98 -14.52
CA HIS A 504 -14.61 -1.87 -15.20
C HIS A 504 -13.92 -3.07 -15.87
N LEU A 505 -14.69 -4.11 -16.13
CA LEU A 505 -14.23 -5.39 -16.68
C LEU A 505 -14.78 -5.57 -18.10
N GLU A 506 -13.94 -5.35 -19.11
CA GLU A 506 -14.22 -5.58 -20.53
C GLU A 506 -13.86 -7.02 -20.92
N GLY A 507 -14.85 -7.89 -21.15
CA GLY A 507 -14.60 -9.31 -21.41
C GLY A 507 -13.88 -10.00 -20.24
N LEU A 508 -12.60 -10.31 -20.41
CA LEU A 508 -11.72 -10.85 -19.37
C LEU A 508 -10.66 -9.84 -18.86
N ARG A 509 -10.65 -8.62 -19.38
CA ARG A 509 -9.66 -7.59 -19.09
C ARG A 509 -10.20 -6.58 -18.09
N PHE A 510 -9.46 -6.36 -17.00
CA PHE A 510 -9.76 -5.31 -16.05
C PHE A 510 -9.12 -3.99 -16.50
N VAL A 511 -9.92 -2.94 -16.59
CA VAL A 511 -9.51 -1.57 -16.90
C VAL A 511 -9.72 -0.73 -15.63
N PRO A 512 -8.63 -0.32 -14.95
CA PRO A 512 -8.73 0.47 -13.73
C PRO A 512 -9.08 1.94 -14.05
N ASP A 513 -10.00 2.52 -13.31
CA ASP A 513 -10.38 3.93 -13.38
C ASP A 513 -10.00 4.66 -12.08
N ILE A 514 -8.69 4.65 -11.78
CA ILE A 514 -8.19 5.14 -10.49
C ILE A 514 -7.56 6.53 -10.66
N SER A 515 -8.19 7.53 -10.06
CA SER A 515 -7.63 8.87 -9.85
C SER A 515 -7.30 9.06 -8.35
N GLY A 516 -6.01 9.12 -8.00
CA GLY A 516 -5.56 9.21 -6.59
C GLY A 516 -4.05 9.07 -6.38
N ALA A 517 -3.59 9.13 -5.13
CA ALA A 517 -2.17 9.06 -4.78
C ALA A 517 -1.55 7.68 -5.13
N ALA A 518 -0.28 7.65 -5.53
CA ALA A 518 0.37 6.46 -6.12
C ALA A 518 0.33 5.19 -5.24
N LEU A 519 0.33 5.35 -3.91
CA LEU A 519 0.24 4.23 -2.97
C LEU A 519 -1.20 3.71 -2.82
N GLU A 520 -2.19 4.61 -2.78
CA GLU A 520 -3.62 4.28 -2.74
C GLU A 520 -4.03 3.51 -3.99
N ALA A 521 -3.57 3.98 -5.16
CA ALA A 521 -3.87 3.34 -6.44
C ALA A 521 -3.32 1.91 -6.52
N ARG A 522 -2.17 1.64 -5.88
CA ARG A 522 -1.58 0.30 -5.85
C ARG A 522 -2.34 -0.65 -4.92
N ALA A 523 -2.75 -0.18 -3.74
CA ALA A 523 -3.51 -0.98 -2.78
C ALA A 523 -4.91 -1.31 -3.30
N LEU A 524 -5.62 -0.32 -3.85
CA LEU A 524 -6.95 -0.49 -4.47
C LEU A 524 -6.90 -1.45 -5.66
N ARG A 525 -5.87 -1.34 -6.51
CA ARG A 525 -5.67 -2.27 -7.63
C ARG A 525 -5.50 -3.70 -7.14
N GLN A 526 -4.66 -3.92 -6.13
CA GLN A 526 -4.41 -5.26 -5.59
C GLN A 526 -5.66 -5.87 -4.92
N ALA A 527 -6.47 -5.04 -4.25
CA ALA A 527 -7.75 -5.45 -3.69
C ALA A 527 -8.78 -5.81 -4.78
N ALA A 528 -8.91 -4.97 -5.82
CA ALA A 528 -9.77 -5.24 -6.97
C ALA A 528 -9.35 -6.51 -7.71
N GLU A 529 -8.05 -6.73 -7.92
CA GLU A 529 -7.52 -7.92 -8.58
C GLU A 529 -7.85 -9.22 -7.82
N ARG A 530 -7.78 -9.20 -6.47
CA ARG A 530 -8.20 -10.33 -5.63
C ARG A 530 -9.71 -10.57 -5.70
N ALA A 531 -10.49 -9.49 -5.61
CA ALA A 531 -11.95 -9.53 -5.68
C ALA A 531 -12.49 -10.01 -7.03
N LEU A 532 -11.78 -9.73 -8.13
CA LEU A 532 -12.21 -10.10 -9.48
C LEU A 532 -11.94 -11.56 -9.83
N ARG A 533 -11.10 -12.25 -9.06
CA ARG A 533 -10.69 -13.63 -9.35
C ARG A 533 -11.86 -14.63 -9.46
N PRO A 534 -12.90 -14.62 -8.59
CA PRO A 534 -14.07 -15.48 -8.74
C PRO A 534 -14.87 -15.19 -10.02
N GLU A 535 -15.12 -13.92 -10.34
CA GLU A 535 -15.88 -13.53 -11.53
C GLU A 535 -15.11 -13.84 -12.83
N VAL A 536 -13.79 -13.58 -12.85
CA VAL A 536 -12.93 -13.97 -13.97
C VAL A 536 -12.93 -15.50 -14.17
N ASN A 537 -12.86 -16.28 -13.09
CA ASN A 537 -12.99 -17.74 -13.16
C ASN A 537 -14.35 -18.19 -13.70
N ARG A 538 -15.43 -17.51 -13.32
CA ARG A 538 -16.79 -17.78 -13.82
C ARG A 538 -16.88 -17.50 -15.33
N ARG A 539 -16.32 -16.38 -15.80
CA ARG A 539 -16.25 -16.03 -17.24
C ARG A 539 -15.40 -17.02 -18.04
N LEU A 540 -14.21 -17.40 -17.54
CA LEU A 540 -13.38 -18.45 -18.14
C LEU A 540 -14.11 -19.82 -18.19
N GLY A 541 -14.88 -20.13 -17.15
CA GLY A 541 -15.72 -21.33 -17.10
C GLY A 541 -16.84 -21.33 -18.15
N ARG A 542 -17.49 -20.17 -18.38
CA ARG A 542 -18.46 -19.99 -19.47
C ARG A 542 -17.82 -20.18 -20.83
N LEU A 543 -16.66 -19.57 -21.06
CA LEU A 543 -15.90 -19.69 -22.31
C LEU A 543 -15.51 -21.16 -22.60
N THR A 544 -15.13 -21.93 -21.58
CA THR A 544 -14.82 -23.36 -21.72
C THR A 544 -16.02 -24.18 -22.19
N LYS A 545 -17.24 -23.78 -21.82
CA LYS A 545 -18.51 -24.44 -22.17
C LYS A 545 -19.23 -23.78 -23.34
N ALA A 546 -18.63 -22.77 -23.97
CA ALA A 546 -19.26 -22.01 -25.03
C ALA A 546 -19.57 -22.91 -26.23
N GLU A 547 -20.77 -22.76 -26.77
CA GLU A 547 -21.17 -23.40 -28.02
C GLU A 547 -20.48 -22.71 -29.20
N THR A 548 -20.22 -23.44 -30.29
CA THR A 548 -19.46 -22.90 -31.43
C THR A 548 -20.16 -21.71 -32.09
N GLU A 549 -21.49 -21.64 -32.04
CA GLU A 549 -22.29 -20.54 -32.63
C GLU A 549 -22.10 -19.21 -31.89
N THR A 550 -21.71 -19.25 -30.62
CA THR A 550 -21.48 -18.04 -29.79
C THR A 550 -20.10 -17.42 -30.01
N LEU A 551 -19.21 -18.12 -30.72
CA LEU A 551 -17.85 -17.70 -30.99
C LEU A 551 -17.72 -17.22 -32.43
N THR A 552 -17.08 -16.07 -32.62
CA THR A 552 -16.81 -15.52 -33.96
C THR A 552 -15.36 -15.04 -34.08
N ILE A 553 -14.81 -15.12 -35.30
CA ILE A 553 -13.50 -14.56 -35.61
C ILE A 553 -13.72 -13.24 -36.37
N ALA A 554 -13.34 -12.14 -35.74
CA ALA A 554 -13.45 -10.80 -36.30
C ALA A 554 -12.46 -10.58 -37.46
N ALA A 555 -12.65 -9.48 -38.18
CA ALA A 555 -11.87 -9.19 -39.38
C ALA A 555 -10.38 -8.91 -39.14
N ASP A 556 -10.05 -8.48 -37.92
CA ASP A 556 -8.72 -8.13 -37.45
C ASP A 556 -8.02 -9.26 -36.69
N GLY A 557 -8.66 -10.43 -36.58
CA GLY A 557 -8.10 -11.60 -35.89
C GLY A 557 -8.43 -11.70 -34.41
N ARG A 558 -9.29 -10.83 -33.88
CA ARG A 558 -9.87 -11.02 -32.55
C ARG A 558 -10.93 -12.12 -32.57
N ILE A 559 -11.02 -12.83 -31.46
CA ILE A 559 -12.02 -13.87 -31.23
C ILE A 559 -12.98 -13.33 -30.19
N GLN A 560 -14.26 -13.31 -30.55
CA GLN A 560 -15.33 -12.73 -29.76
C GLN A 560 -16.28 -13.82 -29.26
N GLN A 561 -16.75 -13.68 -28.02
CA GLN A 561 -17.89 -14.42 -27.47
C GLN A 561 -18.98 -13.42 -27.13
N ASP A 562 -20.18 -13.56 -27.70
CA ASP A 562 -21.32 -12.65 -27.46
C ASP A 562 -20.92 -11.17 -27.62
N GLU A 563 -20.21 -10.83 -28.71
CA GLU A 563 -19.68 -9.48 -29.03
C GLU A 563 -18.56 -8.95 -28.11
N GLN A 564 -18.06 -9.74 -27.15
CA GLN A 564 -16.95 -9.37 -26.28
C GLN A 564 -15.63 -10.02 -26.73
N ASP A 565 -14.57 -9.23 -26.83
CA ASP A 565 -13.22 -9.71 -27.17
C ASP A 565 -12.67 -10.63 -26.05
N VAL A 566 -12.39 -11.89 -26.38
CA VAL A 566 -11.86 -12.89 -25.41
C VAL A 566 -10.47 -13.38 -25.75
N ALA A 567 -10.07 -13.36 -27.02
CA ALA A 567 -8.74 -13.79 -27.46
C ALA A 567 -8.35 -13.12 -28.79
N VAL A 568 -7.10 -13.32 -29.20
CA VAL A 568 -6.57 -12.87 -30.49
C VAL A 568 -5.75 -13.99 -31.13
N LEU A 569 -5.84 -14.10 -32.46
CA LEU A 569 -4.98 -14.99 -33.24
C LEU A 569 -3.53 -14.50 -33.19
N ALA A 570 -2.60 -15.43 -33.00
CA ALA A 570 -1.18 -15.20 -32.94
C ALA A 570 -0.43 -16.06 -33.97
N ALA A 571 0.80 -15.68 -34.30
CA ALA A 571 1.66 -16.50 -35.15
C ALA A 571 1.88 -17.88 -34.50
N GLY A 572 1.71 -18.95 -35.29
CA GLY A 572 1.88 -20.33 -34.85
C GLY A 572 2.85 -21.10 -35.75
N ASP A 573 2.86 -22.43 -35.62
CA ASP A 573 3.82 -23.29 -36.33
C ASP A 573 3.63 -23.28 -37.86
N SER A 574 2.39 -23.10 -38.33
CA SER A 574 2.08 -22.99 -39.75
C SER A 574 0.77 -22.28 -40.01
N LEU A 575 0.47 -21.98 -41.28
CA LEU A 575 -0.80 -21.36 -41.69
C LEU A 575 -2.04 -22.14 -41.20
N MET A 576 -1.93 -23.46 -41.06
CA MET A 576 -3.02 -24.33 -40.59
C MET A 576 -3.04 -24.53 -39.07
N LYS A 577 -2.01 -24.07 -38.38
CA LYS A 577 -1.86 -24.17 -36.92
C LYS A 577 -1.49 -22.80 -36.35
N PRO A 578 -2.41 -21.82 -36.39
CA PRO A 578 -2.17 -20.52 -35.75
C PRO A 578 -2.12 -20.67 -34.23
N GLY A 579 -1.40 -19.76 -33.57
CA GLY A 579 -1.46 -19.62 -32.13
C GLY A 579 -2.72 -18.85 -31.69
N VAL A 580 -3.11 -19.01 -30.43
CA VAL A 580 -4.18 -18.23 -29.81
C VAL A 580 -3.67 -17.66 -28.49
N THR A 581 -3.86 -16.35 -28.31
CA THR A 581 -3.52 -15.65 -27.07
C THR A 581 -4.80 -15.11 -26.44
N LEU A 582 -5.05 -15.43 -25.16
CA LEU A 582 -6.18 -14.87 -24.42
C LEU A 582 -6.02 -13.35 -24.23
N THR A 583 -7.11 -12.62 -24.41
CA THR A 583 -7.17 -11.17 -24.16
C THR A 583 -7.68 -10.95 -22.73
N GLY A 584 -6.75 -10.87 -21.78
CA GLY A 584 -7.07 -10.77 -20.35
C GLY A 584 -7.13 -12.14 -19.65
N GLY A 585 -7.83 -12.20 -18.52
CA GLY A 585 -7.96 -13.42 -17.72
C GLY A 585 -6.79 -13.69 -16.78
N GLU A 586 -5.83 -12.77 -16.69
CA GLU A 586 -4.60 -12.84 -15.86
C GLU A 586 -4.82 -12.97 -14.35
N LEU A 587 -6.06 -12.83 -13.91
CA LEU A 587 -6.47 -12.98 -12.51
C LEU A 587 -7.06 -14.37 -12.22
N GLY A 588 -7.49 -15.11 -13.25
CA GLY A 588 -8.13 -16.43 -13.10
C GLY A 588 -7.15 -17.56 -12.76
N ALA A 589 -7.66 -18.71 -12.33
CA ALA A 589 -6.85 -19.90 -12.09
C ALA A 589 -6.17 -20.39 -13.39
N GLN A 590 -4.92 -20.85 -13.29
CA GLN A 590 -4.16 -21.32 -14.45
C GLN A 590 -4.89 -22.42 -15.23
N GLU A 591 -5.43 -23.43 -14.53
CA GLU A 591 -6.22 -24.52 -15.12
C GLU A 591 -7.47 -24.03 -15.87
N ALA A 592 -8.10 -22.93 -15.40
CA ALA A 592 -9.26 -22.36 -16.07
C ALA A 592 -8.88 -21.66 -17.38
N ARG A 593 -7.72 -20.98 -17.41
CA ARG A 593 -7.19 -20.34 -18.62
C ARG A 593 -6.77 -21.37 -19.66
N GLU A 594 -6.05 -22.41 -19.25
CA GLU A 594 -5.60 -23.47 -20.15
C GLU A 594 -6.78 -24.19 -20.82
N ARG A 595 -7.85 -24.45 -20.07
CA ARG A 595 -9.10 -25.00 -20.63
C ARG A 595 -9.79 -24.04 -21.60
N ALA A 596 -9.84 -22.74 -21.27
CA ALA A 596 -10.39 -21.73 -22.16
C ALA A 596 -9.60 -21.60 -23.47
N ILE A 597 -8.26 -21.55 -23.41
CA ILE A 597 -7.37 -21.54 -24.58
C ILE A 597 -7.64 -22.78 -25.44
N LYS A 598 -7.70 -23.97 -24.83
CA LYS A 598 -7.96 -25.22 -25.54
C LYS A 598 -9.32 -25.22 -26.25
N ARG A 599 -10.35 -24.62 -25.65
CA ARG A 599 -11.68 -24.48 -26.28
C ARG A 599 -11.67 -23.53 -27.48
N ILE A 600 -10.97 -22.41 -27.37
CA ILE A 600 -10.81 -21.45 -28.46
C ILE A 600 -9.96 -22.04 -29.59
N ASP A 601 -8.87 -22.73 -29.26
CA ASP A 601 -8.04 -23.43 -30.23
C ASP A 601 -8.87 -24.46 -31.01
N ALA A 602 -9.68 -25.27 -30.32
CA ALA A 602 -10.61 -26.20 -30.97
C ALA A 602 -11.63 -25.50 -31.89
N PHE A 603 -12.10 -24.30 -31.52
CA PHE A 603 -12.98 -23.49 -32.37
C PHE A 603 -12.26 -23.00 -33.64
N VAL A 604 -11.07 -22.41 -33.49
CA VAL A 604 -10.26 -21.93 -34.63
C VAL A 604 -9.91 -23.08 -35.57
N GLN A 605 -9.51 -24.23 -35.01
CA GLN A 605 -9.24 -25.44 -35.78
C GLN A 605 -10.51 -25.96 -36.49
N GLY A 606 -11.69 -25.86 -35.87
CA GLY A 606 -12.97 -26.17 -36.50
C GLY A 606 -13.30 -25.27 -37.70
N GLU A 607 -13.06 -23.96 -37.57
CA GLU A 607 -13.23 -22.99 -38.66
C GLU A 607 -12.25 -23.25 -39.82
N ILE A 608 -10.99 -23.53 -39.51
CA ILE A 608 -9.98 -23.93 -40.50
C ILE A 608 -10.41 -25.21 -41.21
N THR A 609 -10.85 -26.22 -40.44
CA THR A 609 -11.29 -27.51 -40.98
C THR A 609 -12.48 -27.35 -41.92
N THR A 610 -13.43 -26.48 -41.58
CA THR A 610 -14.64 -26.27 -42.36
C THR A 610 -14.38 -25.43 -43.61
N ARG A 611 -13.70 -24.29 -43.47
CA ARG A 611 -13.54 -23.32 -44.56
C ARG A 611 -12.35 -23.62 -45.48
N LEU A 612 -11.30 -24.25 -44.96
CA LEU A 612 -10.09 -24.61 -45.71
C LEU A 612 -9.98 -26.13 -45.94
N ALA A 613 -11.09 -26.86 -45.85
CA ALA A 613 -11.16 -28.31 -46.10
C ALA A 613 -10.41 -28.78 -47.37
N PRO A 614 -10.48 -28.08 -48.52
CA PRO A 614 -9.74 -28.48 -49.72
C PRO A 614 -8.21 -28.48 -49.55
N LEU A 615 -7.66 -27.53 -48.77
CA LEU A 615 -6.23 -27.50 -48.46
C LEU A 615 -5.83 -28.63 -47.53
N LEU A 616 -6.66 -28.92 -46.51
CA LEU A 616 -6.40 -30.03 -45.59
C LEU A 616 -6.46 -31.37 -46.32
N ALA A 617 -7.40 -31.56 -47.25
CA ALA A 617 -7.45 -32.74 -48.09
C ALA A 617 -6.19 -32.88 -48.97
N LEU A 618 -5.69 -31.77 -49.52
CA LEU A 618 -4.45 -31.76 -50.30
C LEU A 618 -3.24 -32.13 -49.45
N ARG A 619 -3.15 -31.59 -48.22
CA ARG A 619 -2.10 -31.90 -47.24
C ARG A 619 -2.16 -33.37 -46.80
N ALA A 620 -3.34 -33.88 -46.48
CA ALA A 620 -3.52 -35.28 -46.09
C ALA A 620 -3.09 -36.22 -47.22
N ALA A 621 -3.47 -35.93 -48.46
CA ALA A 621 -3.04 -36.72 -49.61
C ALA A 621 -1.51 -36.66 -49.85
N ALA A 622 -0.85 -35.55 -49.50
CA ALA A 622 0.60 -35.44 -49.53
C ALA A 622 1.28 -36.29 -48.45
N ALA A 623 0.72 -36.32 -47.23
CA ALA A 623 1.23 -37.10 -46.10
C ALA A 623 1.00 -38.61 -46.27
N ASP A 624 -0.19 -39.01 -46.74
CA ASP A 624 -0.61 -40.42 -46.91
C ASP A 624 0.06 -41.11 -48.11
N GLY A 625 0.96 -40.43 -48.81
CA GLY A 625 1.66 -40.96 -49.98
C GLY A 625 0.82 -41.02 -51.27
N LYS A 626 -0.44 -40.58 -51.26
CA LYS A 626 -1.31 -40.50 -52.46
C LYS A 626 -0.78 -39.54 -53.52
N LEU A 627 -0.07 -38.49 -53.09
CA LEU A 627 0.73 -37.63 -53.96
C LEU A 627 2.20 -38.04 -53.88
N THR A 628 2.79 -38.30 -55.04
CA THR A 628 4.19 -38.72 -55.20
C THR A 628 4.99 -37.66 -55.97
N GLY A 629 6.31 -37.69 -55.82
CA GLY A 629 7.23 -36.89 -56.65
C GLY A 629 6.96 -35.38 -56.60
N MET A 630 6.86 -34.77 -57.79
CA MET A 630 6.70 -33.31 -57.94
C MET A 630 5.31 -32.81 -57.53
N ALA A 631 4.28 -33.67 -57.60
CA ALA A 631 2.93 -33.31 -57.17
C ALA A 631 2.86 -33.02 -55.66
N ARG A 632 3.65 -33.76 -54.85
CA ARG A 632 3.76 -33.52 -53.40
C ARG A 632 4.40 -32.15 -53.11
N GLY A 633 5.45 -31.79 -53.84
CA GLY A 633 6.10 -30.47 -53.71
C GLY A 633 5.16 -29.31 -54.04
N ILE A 634 4.38 -29.44 -55.12
CA ILE A 634 3.36 -28.44 -55.50
C ILE A 634 2.26 -28.34 -54.45
N ALA A 635 1.83 -29.46 -53.86
CA ALA A 635 0.85 -29.46 -52.78
C ALA A 635 1.33 -28.69 -51.54
N HIS A 636 2.58 -28.88 -51.11
CA HIS A 636 3.16 -28.11 -50.01
C HIS A 636 3.24 -26.61 -50.32
N ARG A 637 3.68 -26.24 -51.54
CA ARG A 637 3.75 -24.83 -51.97
C ARG A 637 2.37 -24.17 -52.03
N LEU A 638 1.33 -24.92 -52.43
CA LEU A 638 -0.05 -24.46 -52.38
C LEU A 638 -0.54 -24.28 -50.95
N GLU A 639 -0.19 -25.17 -50.02
CA GLU A 639 -0.53 -25.04 -48.60
C GLU A 639 0.09 -23.75 -48.01
N GLU A 640 1.38 -23.54 -48.20
CA GLU A 640 2.10 -22.35 -47.70
C GLU A 640 1.54 -21.04 -48.28
N ALA A 641 1.11 -21.06 -49.54
CA ALA A 641 0.60 -19.89 -50.21
C ALA A 641 -0.88 -19.59 -49.93
N GLY A 642 -1.59 -20.43 -49.16
CA GLY A 642 -3.03 -20.28 -48.93
C GLY A 642 -3.89 -20.72 -50.11
N GLY A 643 -3.35 -21.58 -50.99
CA GLY A 643 -4.08 -22.28 -52.03
C GLY A 643 -4.06 -21.67 -53.43
N CYS A 644 -3.22 -20.67 -53.65
CA CYS A 644 -2.94 -20.12 -54.98
C CYS A 644 -1.46 -19.75 -55.12
N ILE A 645 -0.85 -20.15 -56.24
CA ILE A 645 0.53 -19.81 -56.59
C ILE A 645 0.61 -19.38 -58.07
N ALA A 646 1.53 -18.48 -58.39
CA ALA A 646 1.78 -18.11 -59.77
C ALA A 646 2.46 -19.29 -60.50
N ARG A 647 1.97 -19.64 -61.68
CA ARG A 647 2.53 -20.74 -62.48
C ARG A 647 4.02 -20.53 -62.78
N ARG A 648 4.42 -19.27 -63.00
CA ARG A 648 5.80 -18.89 -63.26
C ARG A 648 6.77 -19.28 -62.13
N ASP A 649 6.28 -19.29 -60.89
CA ASP A 649 7.11 -19.54 -59.71
C ASP A 649 7.42 -21.05 -59.55
N VAL A 650 6.56 -21.92 -60.11
CA VAL A 650 6.66 -23.40 -60.11
C VAL A 650 6.79 -23.98 -61.53
N LEU A 651 7.31 -23.20 -62.49
CA LEU A 651 7.30 -23.58 -63.90
C LEU A 651 8.10 -24.86 -64.19
N THR A 652 9.22 -25.03 -63.49
CA THR A 652 10.10 -26.20 -63.59
C THR A 652 9.40 -27.48 -63.13
N GLU A 653 8.73 -27.40 -61.99
CA GLU A 653 8.00 -28.50 -61.36
C GLU A 653 6.81 -28.92 -62.23
N ILE A 654 6.04 -27.95 -62.75
CA ILE A 654 4.90 -28.26 -63.63
C ILE A 654 5.34 -28.94 -64.93
N ARG A 655 6.47 -28.51 -65.51
CA ARG A 655 7.02 -29.13 -66.72
C ARG A 655 7.50 -30.55 -66.46
N ALA A 656 8.01 -30.82 -65.27
CA ALA A 656 8.44 -32.14 -64.84
C ALA A 656 7.29 -33.07 -64.41
N LEU A 657 6.07 -32.56 -64.17
CA LEU A 657 4.92 -33.39 -63.78
C LEU A 657 4.53 -34.41 -64.86
N SER A 658 4.48 -35.68 -64.47
CA SER A 658 3.94 -36.78 -65.28
C SER A 658 2.41 -36.68 -65.46
N PRO A 659 1.84 -37.37 -66.47
CA PRO A 659 0.38 -37.42 -66.67
C PRO A 659 -0.41 -38.02 -65.49
N VAL A 660 0.23 -38.87 -64.68
CA VAL A 660 -0.38 -39.46 -63.47
C VAL A 660 -0.43 -38.42 -62.36
N GLU A 661 0.68 -37.75 -62.08
CA GLU A 661 0.78 -36.68 -61.07
C GLU A 661 -0.18 -35.51 -61.36
N ARG A 662 -0.32 -35.13 -62.64
CA ARG A 662 -1.31 -34.11 -63.04
C ARG A 662 -2.75 -34.54 -62.76
N ARG A 663 -3.08 -35.82 -62.95
CA ARG A 663 -4.41 -36.36 -62.64
C ARG A 663 -4.65 -36.39 -61.13
N GLN A 664 -3.65 -36.76 -60.33
CA GLN A 664 -3.75 -36.75 -58.86
C GLN A 664 -4.07 -35.35 -58.31
N LEU A 665 -3.37 -34.31 -58.78
CA LEU A 665 -3.65 -32.93 -58.38
C LEU A 665 -5.06 -32.48 -58.78
N ARG A 666 -5.49 -32.80 -60.01
CA ARG A 666 -6.85 -32.47 -60.49
C ARG A 666 -7.95 -33.19 -59.71
N SER A 667 -7.74 -34.46 -59.33
CA SER A 667 -8.71 -35.21 -58.51
C SER A 667 -8.90 -34.62 -57.10
N LEU A 668 -7.92 -33.86 -56.61
CA LEU A 668 -7.98 -33.11 -55.36
C LEU A 668 -8.47 -31.67 -55.53
N GLY A 669 -8.99 -31.32 -56.72
CA GLY A 669 -9.58 -30.02 -57.02
C GLY A 669 -8.59 -28.92 -57.40
N VAL A 670 -7.30 -29.24 -57.57
CA VAL A 670 -6.29 -28.27 -58.02
C VAL A 670 -6.46 -27.99 -59.52
N ARG A 671 -6.66 -26.72 -59.88
CA ARG A 671 -6.69 -26.26 -61.27
C ARG A 671 -5.29 -25.83 -61.70
N LEU A 672 -4.74 -26.53 -62.69
CA LEU A 672 -3.45 -26.20 -63.31
C LEU A 672 -3.65 -25.20 -64.46
N GLY A 673 -3.87 -23.93 -64.12
CA GLY A 673 -4.09 -22.84 -65.08
C GLY A 673 -2.85 -22.41 -65.86
N GLU A 674 -3.05 -21.56 -66.87
CA GLU A 674 -2.01 -20.98 -67.73
C GLU A 674 -1.13 -19.96 -66.98
N HIS A 675 -1.71 -19.20 -66.05
CA HIS A 675 -1.00 -18.17 -65.30
C HIS A 675 -0.89 -18.50 -63.82
N VAL A 676 -1.86 -19.23 -63.26
CA VAL A 676 -1.93 -19.57 -61.83
C VAL A 676 -2.31 -21.04 -61.61
N ILE A 677 -1.76 -21.63 -60.55
CA ILE A 677 -2.24 -22.90 -60.01
C ILE A 677 -2.98 -22.59 -58.72
N PHE A 678 -4.23 -23.02 -58.62
CA PHE A 678 -5.06 -22.69 -57.47
C PHE A 678 -6.15 -23.72 -57.21
N LEU A 679 -6.75 -23.64 -56.03
CA LEU A 679 -7.94 -24.39 -55.63
C LEU A 679 -9.17 -23.48 -55.75
N PRO A 680 -10.07 -23.69 -56.74
CA PRO A 680 -11.23 -22.82 -56.94
C PRO A 680 -12.18 -22.75 -55.74
N ALA A 681 -12.21 -23.78 -54.90
CA ALA A 681 -13.05 -23.77 -53.70
C ALA A 681 -12.62 -22.70 -52.67
N LEU A 682 -11.34 -22.29 -52.68
CA LEU A 682 -10.79 -21.32 -51.73
C LEU A 682 -10.92 -19.86 -52.17
N THR A 683 -11.31 -19.61 -53.42
CA THR A 683 -11.57 -18.26 -53.92
C THR A 683 -12.93 -17.72 -53.43
N LYS A 684 -13.74 -18.56 -52.79
CA LYS A 684 -15.01 -18.17 -52.17
C LYS A 684 -14.77 -17.21 -50.99
N PRO A 685 -15.61 -16.19 -50.78
CA PRO A 685 -15.35 -15.12 -49.79
C PRO A 685 -15.01 -15.60 -48.37
N ALA A 686 -15.71 -16.62 -47.86
CA ALA A 686 -15.49 -17.13 -46.51
C ALA A 686 -14.12 -17.81 -46.33
N ALA A 687 -13.67 -18.57 -47.33
CA ALA A 687 -12.38 -19.27 -47.32
C ALA A 687 -11.22 -18.28 -47.59
N ALA A 688 -11.38 -17.41 -48.59
CA ALA A 688 -10.44 -16.34 -48.91
C ALA A 688 -10.22 -15.38 -47.74
N GLY A 689 -11.29 -15.00 -47.04
CA GLY A 689 -11.23 -14.13 -45.86
C GLY A 689 -10.45 -14.75 -44.71
N LEU A 690 -10.66 -16.05 -44.44
CA LEU A 690 -9.91 -16.78 -43.40
C LEU A 690 -8.44 -16.99 -43.80
N ALA A 691 -8.16 -17.39 -45.04
CA ALA A 691 -6.79 -17.59 -45.53
C ALA A 691 -5.97 -16.30 -45.49
N SER A 692 -6.57 -15.17 -45.88
CA SER A 692 -5.94 -13.85 -45.80
C SER A 692 -5.66 -13.43 -44.36
N LEU A 693 -6.61 -13.69 -43.45
CA LEU A 693 -6.44 -13.41 -42.02
C LEU A 693 -5.27 -14.21 -41.44
N LEU A 694 -5.25 -15.52 -41.65
CA LEU A 694 -4.19 -16.40 -41.14
C LEU A 694 -2.83 -16.00 -41.69
N ARG A 695 -2.75 -15.61 -42.97
CA ARG A 695 -1.51 -15.15 -43.59
C ARG A 695 -1.01 -13.85 -42.97
N ALA A 696 -1.89 -12.87 -42.77
CA ALA A 696 -1.54 -11.63 -42.10
C ALA A 696 -1.06 -11.87 -40.66
N THR A 697 -1.73 -12.77 -39.93
CA THR A 697 -1.32 -13.17 -38.58
C THR A 697 0.06 -13.85 -38.57
N MET A 698 0.36 -14.74 -39.52
CA MET A 698 1.66 -15.42 -39.58
C MET A 698 2.82 -14.46 -39.90
N ARG A 699 2.57 -13.42 -40.69
CA ARG A 699 3.61 -12.43 -41.04
C ARG A 699 3.98 -11.53 -39.85
N GLY A 700 3.00 -11.16 -39.03
CA GLY A 700 3.24 -10.41 -37.78
C GLY A 700 3.79 -8.99 -37.96
N ASP A 701 3.71 -8.41 -39.16
CA ASP A 701 4.23 -7.06 -39.47
C ASP A 701 3.21 -5.93 -39.25
N GLY A 702 2.01 -6.28 -38.74
CA GLY A 702 0.92 -5.34 -38.47
C GLY A 702 0.17 -4.86 -39.72
N GLN A 703 0.55 -5.29 -40.93
CA GLN A 703 -0.19 -4.95 -42.14
C GLN A 703 -1.52 -5.74 -42.18
N PRO A 704 -2.68 -5.07 -42.34
CA PRO A 704 -3.98 -5.72 -42.26
C PRO A 704 -4.20 -6.74 -43.37
N PRO A 705 -5.05 -7.76 -43.14
CA PRO A 705 -5.37 -8.77 -44.15
C PRO A 705 -6.01 -8.10 -45.37
N PHE A 706 -5.54 -8.49 -46.56
CA PHE A 706 -6.13 -8.02 -47.80
C PHE A 706 -7.54 -8.62 -47.96
N ARG A 707 -8.56 -7.77 -48.08
CA ARG A 707 -9.97 -8.18 -48.16
C ARG A 707 -10.71 -7.33 -49.18
N PRO A 708 -10.76 -7.76 -50.46
CA PRO A 708 -11.53 -7.05 -51.47
C PRO A 708 -13.03 -7.19 -51.20
N ALA A 709 -13.82 -6.18 -51.60
CA ALA A 709 -15.27 -6.26 -51.50
C ALA A 709 -15.80 -7.45 -52.33
N PRO A 710 -16.80 -8.19 -51.84
CA PRO A 710 -17.36 -9.32 -52.57
C PRO A 710 -17.81 -8.93 -53.98
N GLY A 711 -17.53 -9.79 -54.96
CA GLY A 711 -17.95 -9.58 -56.35
C GLY A 711 -16.97 -8.78 -57.22
N LEU A 712 -16.00 -8.07 -56.64
CA LEU A 712 -14.96 -7.39 -57.42
C LEU A 712 -14.09 -8.40 -58.18
N VAL A 713 -13.82 -8.10 -59.45
CA VAL A 713 -12.95 -8.90 -60.32
C VAL A 713 -11.54 -8.32 -60.37
N THR A 714 -11.42 -7.01 -60.43
CA THR A 714 -10.16 -6.29 -60.51
C THR A 714 -10.11 -5.21 -59.44
N VAL A 715 -8.97 -5.07 -58.79
CA VAL A 715 -8.72 -4.00 -57.82
C VAL A 715 -7.34 -3.39 -58.06
N PRO A 716 -7.10 -2.12 -57.67
CA PRO A 716 -5.76 -1.54 -57.64
C PRO A 716 -4.82 -2.33 -56.73
N ALA A 717 -3.59 -2.57 -57.18
CA ALA A 717 -2.57 -3.17 -56.34
C ALA A 717 -1.97 -2.12 -55.40
N GLU A 718 -2.07 -2.36 -54.10
CA GLU A 718 -1.47 -1.55 -53.04
C GLU A 718 0.06 -1.59 -53.11
N GLU A 719 0.69 -0.42 -52.95
CA GLU A 719 2.13 -0.28 -52.86
C GLU A 719 2.65 -0.91 -51.56
N GLY A 720 3.74 -1.68 -51.64
CA GLY A 720 4.33 -2.37 -50.48
C GLY A 720 3.67 -3.69 -50.09
N ARG A 721 2.52 -4.07 -50.66
CA ARG A 721 1.87 -5.37 -50.39
C ARG A 721 2.46 -6.51 -51.24
N GLU A 722 2.77 -7.63 -50.59
CA GLU A 722 3.35 -8.81 -51.25
C GLU A 722 2.34 -9.52 -52.16
N ALA A 723 2.86 -10.16 -53.23
CA ALA A 723 2.02 -10.93 -54.16
C ALA A 723 1.27 -12.09 -53.47
N GLY A 724 1.82 -12.62 -52.38
CA GLY A 724 1.21 -13.69 -51.62
C GLY A 724 -0.08 -13.32 -50.88
N ASP A 725 -0.24 -12.06 -50.47
CA ASP A 725 -1.47 -11.58 -49.82
C ASP A 725 -2.65 -11.61 -50.77
N TYR A 726 -2.42 -11.19 -52.02
CA TYR A 726 -3.41 -11.31 -53.07
C TYR A 726 -3.73 -12.79 -53.34
N ALA A 727 -2.69 -13.63 -53.43
CA ALA A 727 -2.86 -15.05 -53.72
C ALA A 727 -3.74 -15.77 -52.67
N ALA A 728 -3.57 -15.46 -51.39
CA ALA A 728 -4.38 -16.03 -50.31
C ALA A 728 -5.89 -15.73 -50.43
N THR A 729 -6.26 -14.68 -51.17
CA THR A 729 -7.67 -14.33 -51.45
C THR A 729 -8.16 -14.78 -52.83
N GLY A 730 -7.33 -15.47 -53.61
CA GLY A 730 -7.66 -15.82 -54.99
C GLY A 730 -7.51 -14.65 -55.96
N PHE A 731 -6.60 -13.71 -55.69
CA PHE A 731 -6.20 -12.64 -56.61
C PHE A 731 -4.75 -12.82 -57.05
N HIS A 732 -4.45 -12.39 -58.28
CA HIS A 732 -3.12 -12.39 -58.84
C HIS A 732 -2.70 -10.97 -59.20
N ARG A 733 -1.53 -10.55 -58.74
CA ARG A 733 -1.00 -9.22 -59.00
C ARG A 733 -0.48 -9.10 -60.44
N CYS A 734 -1.15 -8.29 -61.24
CA CYS A 734 -0.88 -8.00 -62.64
C CYS A 734 -0.44 -6.53 -62.81
N GLY A 735 0.76 -6.19 -62.35
CA GLY A 735 1.30 -4.82 -62.43
C GLY A 735 0.61 -3.87 -61.47
N PRO A 736 -0.05 -2.77 -61.95
CA PRO A 736 -0.76 -1.83 -61.09
C PRO A 736 -2.10 -2.37 -60.56
N LEU A 737 -2.53 -3.54 -61.02
CA LEU A 737 -3.82 -4.14 -60.64
C LEU A 737 -3.62 -5.53 -60.04
N ALA A 738 -4.60 -5.99 -59.27
CA ALA A 738 -4.76 -7.37 -58.87
C ALA A 738 -6.09 -7.91 -59.41
N VAL A 739 -6.04 -9.05 -60.09
CA VAL A 739 -7.16 -9.64 -60.82
C VAL A 739 -7.52 -10.99 -60.21
N ARG A 740 -8.81 -11.28 -60.08
CA ARG A 740 -9.30 -12.56 -59.56
C ARG A 740 -8.87 -13.71 -60.46
N VAL A 741 -8.35 -14.78 -59.85
CA VAL A 741 -7.64 -15.87 -60.54
C VAL A 741 -8.51 -16.63 -61.53
N ASP A 742 -9.79 -16.82 -61.24
CA ASP A 742 -10.74 -17.50 -62.12
C ASP A 742 -11.04 -16.67 -63.39
N MET A 743 -11.16 -15.34 -63.28
CA MET A 743 -11.33 -14.46 -64.44
C MET A 743 -10.03 -14.30 -65.22
N LEU A 744 -8.88 -14.30 -64.54
CA LEU A 744 -7.57 -14.28 -65.19
C LEU A 744 -7.36 -15.53 -66.08
N GLU A 745 -7.81 -16.70 -65.61
CA GLU A 745 -7.75 -17.93 -66.41
C GLU A 745 -8.78 -17.96 -67.54
N ARG A 746 -9.97 -17.37 -67.36
CA ARG A 746 -10.92 -17.16 -68.47
C ARG A 746 -10.37 -16.22 -69.55
N LEU A 747 -9.63 -15.19 -69.15
CA LEU A 747 -8.90 -14.33 -70.09
C LEU A 747 -7.87 -15.13 -70.88
N ALA A 748 -7.11 -16.01 -70.22
CA ALA A 748 -6.15 -16.88 -70.89
C ALA A 748 -6.82 -17.83 -71.90
N ASP A 749 -8.01 -18.34 -71.58
CA ASP A 749 -8.81 -19.15 -72.51
C ASP A 749 -9.27 -18.33 -73.73
N LEU A 750 -9.78 -17.09 -73.54
CA LEU A 750 -10.11 -16.19 -74.67
C LEU A 750 -8.90 -15.85 -75.55
N ILE A 751 -7.73 -15.63 -74.94
CA ILE A 751 -6.48 -15.39 -75.68
C ILE A 751 -6.10 -16.64 -76.48
N ARG A 752 -6.29 -17.85 -75.93
CA ARG A 752 -5.99 -19.10 -76.62
C ARG A 752 -6.95 -19.30 -77.81
N ASP A 753 -8.24 -19.13 -77.60
CA ASP A 753 -9.27 -19.27 -78.63
C ASP A 753 -9.04 -18.25 -79.77
N GLY A 754 -8.73 -17.00 -79.41
CA GLY A 754 -8.40 -15.95 -80.37
C GLY A 754 -7.13 -16.21 -81.18
N ARG A 755 -6.18 -17.03 -80.70
CA ARG A 755 -5.00 -17.46 -81.48
C ARG A 755 -5.29 -18.63 -82.42
N THR A 756 -6.32 -19.42 -82.12
CA THR A 756 -6.72 -20.57 -82.94
C THR A 756 -7.74 -20.20 -84.02
N LEU A 757 -8.55 -19.17 -83.80
CA LEU A 757 -9.62 -18.73 -84.70
C LEU A 757 -9.18 -17.66 -85.71
N ASP A 758 -8.02 -17.04 -85.52
CA ASP A 758 -7.49 -15.95 -86.34
C ASP A 758 -6.13 -16.36 -86.94
N ASP A 759 -6.00 -16.34 -88.27
CA ASP A 759 -4.79 -16.71 -89.01
C ASP A 759 -3.67 -15.64 -88.97
N GLY A 760 -3.93 -14.48 -88.35
CA GLY A 760 -2.92 -13.43 -88.21
C GLY A 760 -1.95 -13.64 -87.04
N PRO A 761 -0.78 -12.94 -87.02
CA PRO A 761 0.18 -13.07 -85.94
C PRO A 761 -0.42 -12.58 -84.61
N GLY A 762 -0.29 -13.39 -83.55
CA GLY A 762 -0.74 -13.05 -82.19
C GLY A 762 -2.24 -13.24 -81.96
N PHE A 763 -2.84 -12.36 -81.15
CA PHE A 763 -4.29 -12.29 -80.93
C PHE A 763 -4.75 -10.84 -80.88
N ALA A 764 -6.00 -10.58 -81.29
CA ALA A 764 -6.62 -9.27 -81.17
C ALA A 764 -7.25 -9.06 -79.79
N MET A 765 -7.21 -7.83 -79.27
CA MET A 765 -7.98 -7.47 -78.07
C MET A 765 -9.47 -7.37 -78.42
N THR A 766 -10.34 -7.95 -77.59
CA THR A 766 -11.80 -7.90 -77.78
C THR A 766 -12.49 -7.18 -76.62
N ALA A 767 -13.70 -6.66 -76.87
CA ALA A 767 -14.52 -6.03 -75.82
C ALA A 767 -14.90 -7.02 -74.70
N ASP A 768 -15.00 -8.31 -75.02
CA ASP A 768 -15.24 -9.37 -74.04
C ASP A 768 -14.10 -9.45 -73.02
N MET A 769 -12.84 -9.24 -73.43
CA MET A 769 -11.69 -9.25 -72.52
C MET A 769 -11.75 -8.13 -71.47
N THR A 770 -12.15 -6.91 -71.86
CA THR A 770 -12.33 -5.81 -70.89
C THR A 770 -13.55 -6.03 -70.01
N SER A 771 -14.62 -6.63 -70.57
CA SER A 771 -15.85 -6.94 -69.84
C SER A 771 -15.64 -7.98 -68.73
N ILE A 772 -14.95 -9.10 -69.02
CA ILE A 772 -14.72 -10.15 -68.01
C ILE A 772 -13.82 -9.70 -66.87
N LEU A 773 -12.90 -8.76 -67.13
CA LEU A 773 -12.01 -8.21 -66.09
C LEU A 773 -12.64 -7.01 -65.38
N GLY A 774 -13.68 -6.40 -65.95
CA GLY A 774 -14.29 -5.18 -65.44
C GLY A 774 -13.31 -4.02 -65.36
N CYS A 775 -12.43 -3.86 -66.36
CA CYS A 775 -11.39 -2.83 -66.38
C CYS A 775 -11.37 -2.03 -67.68
N SER A 776 -10.66 -0.89 -67.68
CA SER A 776 -10.51 -0.07 -68.88
C SER A 776 -9.59 -0.73 -69.92
N VAL A 777 -9.61 -0.25 -71.17
CA VAL A 777 -8.67 -0.71 -72.19
C VAL A 777 -7.21 -0.45 -71.76
N ALA A 778 -6.93 0.68 -71.12
CA ALA A 778 -5.60 1.01 -70.62
C ALA A 778 -5.13 0.02 -69.53
N ASP A 779 -6.04 -0.35 -68.63
CA ASP A 779 -5.80 -1.35 -67.59
C ASP A 779 -5.53 -2.74 -68.18
N LEU A 780 -6.33 -3.15 -69.18
CA LEU A 780 -6.13 -4.42 -69.87
C LEU A 780 -4.75 -4.49 -70.56
N ARG A 781 -4.30 -3.40 -71.20
CA ARG A 781 -2.93 -3.32 -71.74
C ARG A 781 -1.87 -3.51 -70.64
N GLY A 782 -2.11 -2.94 -69.45
CA GLY A 782 -1.26 -3.13 -68.26
C GLY A 782 -1.22 -4.59 -67.79
N VAL A 783 -2.38 -5.25 -67.70
CA VAL A 783 -2.50 -6.66 -67.33
C VAL A 783 -1.79 -7.56 -68.33
N LEU A 784 -2.00 -7.37 -69.65
CA LEU A 784 -1.34 -8.15 -70.69
C LEU A 784 0.19 -8.02 -70.66
N ASN A 785 0.71 -6.82 -70.44
CA ASN A 785 2.14 -6.59 -70.24
C ASN A 785 2.68 -7.34 -69.02
N ALA A 786 1.96 -7.32 -67.90
CA ALA A 786 2.35 -8.01 -66.67
C ALA A 786 2.36 -9.55 -66.83
N LEU A 787 1.47 -10.09 -67.67
CA LEU A 787 1.42 -11.51 -68.04
C LEU A 787 2.48 -11.92 -69.08
N GLY A 788 3.24 -10.96 -69.64
CA GLY A 788 4.35 -11.20 -70.56
C GLY A 788 4.02 -11.11 -72.05
N TYR A 789 2.82 -10.64 -72.40
CA TYR A 789 2.45 -10.30 -73.77
C TYR A 789 2.98 -8.91 -74.15
N ARG A 790 3.21 -8.67 -75.44
CA ARG A 790 3.58 -7.37 -76.00
C ARG A 790 2.72 -7.03 -77.19
N ARG A 791 2.38 -5.75 -77.31
CA ARG A 791 1.72 -5.20 -78.48
C ARG A 791 2.63 -5.32 -79.71
N ILE A 792 2.12 -5.96 -80.76
CA ILE A 792 2.79 -6.16 -82.06
C ILE A 792 2.16 -5.30 -83.16
N GLN A 793 0.91 -4.87 -82.99
CA GLN A 793 0.21 -3.96 -83.89
C GLN A 793 -0.63 -2.96 -83.08
N THR A 794 -0.57 -1.68 -83.45
CA THR A 794 -1.39 -0.62 -82.88
C THR A 794 -2.66 -0.47 -83.71
N GLY A 795 -3.81 -0.30 -83.05
CA GLY A 795 -5.09 -0.03 -83.69
C GLY A 795 -5.19 1.41 -84.21
N PRO A 796 -6.22 1.71 -85.02
CA PRO A 796 -6.45 3.05 -85.58
C PRO A 796 -6.87 4.10 -84.54
N ASP A 797 -7.47 3.68 -83.42
CA ASP A 797 -7.91 4.55 -82.34
C ASP A 797 -7.16 4.19 -81.04
N PRO A 798 -6.35 5.09 -80.45
CA PRO A 798 -5.59 4.82 -79.23
C PRO A 798 -6.47 4.62 -77.98
N GLU A 799 -7.73 5.06 -77.99
CA GLU A 799 -8.67 4.91 -76.88
C GLU A 799 -9.48 3.61 -76.96
N LYS A 800 -9.52 2.96 -78.13
CA LYS A 800 -10.23 1.68 -78.33
C LYS A 800 -9.27 0.50 -78.44
N ALA A 801 -9.79 -0.69 -78.13
CA ALA A 801 -9.07 -1.95 -78.29
C ALA A 801 -9.10 -2.49 -79.74
N GLU A 802 -9.96 -1.93 -80.59
CA GLU A 802 -10.18 -2.39 -81.97
C GLU A 802 -8.91 -2.30 -82.81
N GLY A 803 -8.52 -3.42 -83.46
CA GLY A 803 -7.36 -3.48 -84.35
C GLY A 803 -6.00 -3.62 -83.65
N GLU A 804 -5.92 -3.60 -82.31
CA GLU A 804 -4.68 -3.89 -81.58
C GLU A 804 -4.39 -5.40 -81.52
N ARG A 805 -3.17 -5.81 -81.91
CA ARG A 805 -2.71 -7.21 -81.79
C ARG A 805 -1.55 -7.37 -80.82
N TRP A 806 -1.56 -8.48 -80.09
CA TRP A 806 -0.61 -8.82 -79.02
C TRP A 806 -0.03 -10.23 -79.20
N ASP A 807 1.23 -10.43 -78.80
CA ASP A 807 1.84 -11.76 -78.81
C ASP A 807 2.87 -11.95 -77.66
N VAL A 808 3.26 -13.20 -77.39
CA VAL A 808 4.26 -13.56 -76.38
C VAL A 808 5.63 -13.11 -76.87
N ARG A 809 6.45 -12.60 -75.96
CA ARG A 809 7.85 -12.25 -76.24
C ARG A 809 8.63 -13.47 -76.75
N LYS A 810 8.93 -13.56 -78.06
CA LYS A 810 9.92 -14.51 -78.59
C LYS A 810 11.29 -14.20 -77.97
N ARG A 811 11.77 -15.07 -77.07
CA ARG A 811 13.19 -15.07 -76.66
C ARG A 811 14.00 -15.44 -77.89
N LYS A 812 14.82 -14.53 -78.42
CA LYS A 812 15.96 -14.93 -79.26
C LYS A 812 16.81 -15.88 -78.42
N HIS A 813 16.90 -17.15 -78.82
CA HIS A 813 17.90 -18.06 -78.28
C HIS A 813 19.26 -17.44 -78.59
N ARG A 814 19.91 -16.84 -77.58
CA ARG A 814 21.36 -16.63 -77.64
C ARG A 814 21.95 -17.98 -77.30
N ALA A 815 22.69 -18.57 -78.24
CA ALA A 815 23.50 -19.75 -77.96
C ALA A 815 24.32 -19.49 -76.68
N PRO A 816 24.54 -20.50 -75.81
CA PRO A 816 25.36 -20.30 -74.62
C PRO A 816 26.73 -19.78 -75.07
N ALA A 817 27.20 -18.70 -74.46
CA ALA A 817 28.61 -18.34 -74.58
C ALA A 817 29.43 -19.52 -74.02
N PRO A 818 30.55 -19.92 -74.65
CA PRO A 818 31.38 -20.99 -74.11
C PRO A 818 31.81 -20.60 -72.70
N GLU A 819 31.61 -21.51 -71.74
CA GLU A 819 32.09 -21.32 -70.38
C GLU A 819 33.61 -21.09 -70.40
N PRO A 820 34.15 -20.17 -69.58
CA PRO A 820 35.58 -20.00 -69.46
C PRO A 820 36.19 -21.31 -68.98
N VAL A 821 37.18 -21.81 -69.73
CA VAL A 821 37.97 -22.98 -69.34
C VAL A 821 38.53 -22.73 -67.95
N LYS A 822 38.10 -23.51 -66.96
CA LYS A 822 38.76 -23.56 -65.66
C LYS A 822 40.15 -24.17 -65.88
N VAL A 823 41.18 -23.35 -65.77
CA VAL A 823 42.57 -23.83 -65.77
C VAL A 823 42.80 -24.53 -64.43
N ASP A 824 43.28 -25.76 -64.49
CA ASP A 824 43.67 -26.56 -63.33
C ASP A 824 44.80 -25.84 -62.56
N PRO A 825 44.65 -25.60 -61.24
CA PRO A 825 45.67 -24.93 -60.44
C PRO A 825 47.03 -25.65 -60.40
N ASP A 826 47.09 -26.95 -60.76
CA ASP A 826 48.34 -27.72 -60.82
C ASP A 826 48.95 -27.80 -62.24
N SER A 827 48.42 -27.00 -63.18
CA SER A 827 48.99 -26.87 -64.53
C SER A 827 50.27 -26.00 -64.53
N PRO A 828 51.34 -26.37 -65.27
CA PRO A 828 52.59 -25.59 -65.37
C PRO A 828 52.42 -24.16 -65.93
N PHE A 829 51.24 -23.81 -66.45
CA PHE A 829 50.95 -22.51 -67.08
C PHE A 829 50.09 -21.57 -66.22
N ALA A 830 49.79 -21.92 -64.96
CA ALA A 830 49.03 -21.07 -64.03
C ALA A 830 49.72 -19.70 -63.75
N ALA A 831 51.04 -19.62 -63.89
CA ALA A 831 51.82 -18.41 -63.62
C ALA A 831 51.66 -17.27 -64.66
N LEU A 832 51.07 -17.53 -65.83
CA LEU A 832 50.91 -16.53 -66.91
C LEU A 832 49.64 -15.67 -66.78
N ALA A 833 48.66 -16.08 -65.97
CA ALA A 833 47.42 -15.32 -65.77
C ALA A 833 47.63 -14.04 -64.91
N ALA A 834 48.71 -13.98 -64.12
CA ALA A 834 49.02 -12.84 -63.25
C ALA A 834 49.71 -11.66 -63.96
N LEU A 835 50.15 -11.82 -65.22
CA LEU A 835 50.96 -10.83 -65.94
C LEU A 835 50.19 -9.96 -66.95
N ALA A 836 48.88 -10.13 -67.08
CA ALA A 836 48.05 -9.35 -68.01
C ALA A 836 47.17 -8.32 -67.28
N THR A 837 47.78 -7.24 -66.76
CA THR A 837 47.04 -6.04 -66.30
C THR A 837 47.66 -4.76 -66.89
N PRO A 838 46.99 -4.04 -67.81
CA PRO A 838 47.35 -2.67 -68.14
C PRO A 838 46.69 -1.66 -67.20
N ALA A 839 47.45 -0.64 -66.82
CA ALA A 839 47.13 0.35 -65.79
C ALA A 839 46.28 1.56 -66.24
N ALA A 840 45.55 2.09 -65.25
CA ALA A 840 45.21 3.49 -64.93
C ALA A 840 44.35 4.38 -65.88
N ARG A 841 43.27 4.95 -65.29
CA ARG A 841 43.03 6.40 -65.29
C ARG A 841 42.13 6.84 -64.11
N PRO A 842 42.45 7.93 -63.40
CA PRO A 842 41.73 8.38 -62.21
C PRO A 842 40.45 9.17 -62.56
N ALA A 843 39.40 8.99 -61.77
CA ALA A 843 38.13 9.71 -61.90
C ALA A 843 38.13 11.02 -61.10
N LYS A 844 37.62 12.07 -61.76
CA LYS A 844 37.57 13.47 -61.33
C LYS A 844 36.66 13.68 -60.11
N THR A 845 37.21 14.29 -59.06
CA THR A 845 36.47 14.92 -57.95
C THR A 845 35.91 16.29 -58.38
N LYS A 846 34.60 16.51 -58.24
CA LYS A 846 33.96 17.83 -58.39
C LYS A 846 33.97 18.60 -57.06
N PRO A 847 34.09 19.95 -57.07
CA PRO A 847 34.36 20.74 -55.86
C PRO A 847 33.09 21.10 -55.06
N ARG A 848 33.27 21.15 -53.72
CA ARG A 848 32.30 21.63 -52.72
C ARG A 848 32.03 23.12 -52.92
N ARG A 849 30.76 23.50 -53.01
CA ARG A 849 30.30 24.90 -52.95
C ARG A 849 29.88 25.22 -51.51
N ALA A 850 30.55 26.20 -50.92
CA ALA A 850 30.25 26.78 -49.61
C ALA A 850 29.32 28.00 -49.72
N ARG A 851 28.75 28.39 -48.57
CA ARG A 851 27.85 29.53 -48.22
C ARG A 851 26.37 29.11 -48.10
N ARG A 852 25.61 29.46 -47.05
CA ARG A 852 25.72 30.57 -46.08
C ARG A 852 24.86 30.27 -44.83
N LYS A 853 25.31 30.75 -43.66
CA LYS A 853 24.60 30.71 -42.36
C LYS A 853 23.36 31.63 -42.31
N PRO A 854 22.42 31.41 -41.36
CA PRO A 854 21.09 32.03 -41.33
C PRO A 854 21.11 33.45 -40.73
N ARG A 855 20.18 34.30 -41.20
CA ARG A 855 19.90 35.64 -40.67
C ARG A 855 18.82 35.56 -39.59
N THR A 856 19.15 36.04 -38.39
CA THR A 856 18.26 36.46 -37.31
C THR A 856 17.34 37.61 -37.75
N PRO A 857 16.09 37.69 -37.26
CA PRO A 857 15.33 38.93 -37.26
C PRO A 857 15.49 39.63 -35.91
N ASN A 858 15.96 40.88 -35.92
CA ASN A 858 15.90 41.75 -34.75
C ASN A 858 14.97 42.94 -35.03
N ARG A 859 14.32 43.35 -33.95
CA ARG A 859 13.14 44.19 -33.79
C ARG A 859 13.55 45.65 -33.49
N ALA A 860 12.82 46.65 -33.98
CA ALA A 860 12.64 48.01 -33.42
C ALA A 860 11.63 48.79 -34.30
N GLU A 861 10.38 49.02 -33.86
CA GLU A 861 9.87 50.26 -33.19
C GLU A 861 9.69 51.44 -34.17
N SER A 862 8.49 52.00 -34.39
CA SER A 862 7.78 52.89 -33.45
C SER A 862 6.30 53.20 -33.89
N PRO A 863 5.43 53.74 -33.01
CA PRO A 863 3.94 53.79 -33.11
C PRO A 863 3.38 55.24 -33.32
N PRO A 864 2.14 55.61 -32.92
CA PRO A 864 0.79 55.14 -33.30
C PRO A 864 -0.14 56.28 -33.86
N LYS A 865 -1.35 55.94 -34.34
CA LYS A 865 -2.48 56.88 -34.49
C LYS A 865 -3.72 56.39 -33.72
N THR A 866 -4.18 57.24 -32.80
CA THR A 866 -5.49 57.37 -32.11
C THR A 866 -6.69 57.29 -33.07
N LYS A 867 -7.95 56.88 -32.74
CA LYS A 867 -8.94 57.10 -31.64
C LYS A 867 -10.25 56.32 -32.06
N PRO A 868 -11.44 56.39 -31.39
CA PRO A 868 -11.82 56.36 -29.97
C PRO A 868 -13.00 55.37 -29.64
N GLY A 869 -13.25 55.13 -28.34
CA GLY A 869 -14.59 55.33 -27.73
C GLY A 869 -15.48 54.12 -27.32
N ASP A 870 -15.78 54.08 -26.00
CA ASP A 870 -17.01 53.59 -25.32
C ASP A 870 -17.31 52.07 -25.25
N THR A 871 -17.79 51.45 -24.14
CA THR A 871 -18.38 51.93 -22.87
C THR A 871 -18.50 50.79 -21.81
N SER A 872 -18.38 51.18 -20.53
CA SER A 872 -19.08 50.72 -19.27
C SER A 872 -19.31 49.23 -18.94
N ALA A 873 -18.76 48.74 -17.81
CA ALA A 873 -19.34 48.65 -16.43
C ALA A 873 -20.26 47.42 -16.25
N THR A 874 -20.13 46.55 -15.24
CA THR A 874 -19.88 46.72 -13.79
C THR A 874 -19.25 45.46 -13.21
#